data_AF-A0A816G4I5-F1
#
_entry.id   AF-A0A816G4I5-F1
#
_cell.length_a   1.000
_cell.length_b   1.000
_cell.length_c   1.000
_cell.angle_alpha   90.00
_cell.angle_beta   90.00
_cell.angle_gamma   90.00
#
_symmetry.space_group_name_H-M   'P 1'
#
loop_
_entity.id
_entity.type
_entity.pdbx_description
1 polymer ?
#
loop_
_entity_poly.entity_id
_entity_poly.type
_entity_poly.pdbx_seq_one_letter_code
_entity_poly.pdbx_strand_id
1 'polypeptide(L)'
;MCFNDLSELRDRARLIEYSTNNNNKYLIDSECDINVLRSFVTFVEIVEKILKNFFSLNIAGHPSIIDYLSPNKSFTCINSDYQELIKFSLKLDDLLDDWEIHLCQMYEKHIDLTYFSYQQIWIIEDYLYNHIQPLKTNHPGYHLLKYINIEPNTIQNEYLPVKSIDPTERLENIGKILSAQRLKTDIIFKEENRQNKKVYLVETSDEGILRAILSIFQNLQTTFTVNHLFYCTDETSWMEIRAFTYRCFYSQTLHQLIRPELLSSSIHDQFTRLLKQLIEQYSQHYFRLAIITTISNTHLQLINSLRTLQIVQTIHDQDMLNKSDLKQIIQQLINENCTLVTSTINGLGKTYLIKNEIRKKNKKYIKFPIRGDIDVDNIAKRLLDYGDELISLNAALHIDIGTINNVKQLNELIYCLLLFRSFRLKQIAVYVPSDVPIYIELDSSPSSINGQEKIVLFQFMNSKHIDSIDWDGFEIYNPPAIHLVVNYLQAIKDKTILARHITEDNVPYFDTSTCINLLKESFLQDKNPEFITWTQLSIFISVYYNLFAGFSRCGYFLIDALPDPQLRLDILQSLLQSSNQFTSLCVENVRKNQRSVHKNEPTITFSDAIVRWDKTQPFTIVFSATDNPIFVYKKPTDVPSTLVETYKLYHEIITQQRNSQLNDIFPDYHYFTHTQFFLKLVLLSKKYFNKSICLKCYGQFEYERICCYKCETNETLVRSNSLQTEDIIKFQESIARKIQDEYVLTPDNYIKMLLIYLRVQSGLPVLIMGETGCGKTALIQFLCQKILDDEME
;
A
#
# COMPACT_ATOMS: atom_id res chain seq x y z
N MET A 1 -34.02 17.42 5.47
CA MET A 1 -32.93 18.42 5.49
C MET A 1 -31.90 17.95 6.49
N CYS A 2 -30.64 17.96 6.08
CA CYS A 2 -29.51 17.80 6.98
C CYS A 2 -29.15 19.15 7.64
N PHE A 3 -28.23 19.16 8.61
CA PHE A 3 -27.79 20.41 9.24
C PHE A 3 -27.21 21.41 8.23
N ASN A 4 -26.52 20.94 7.17
CA ASN A 4 -25.99 21.83 6.14
C ASN A 4 -27.09 22.61 5.42
N ASP A 5 -28.21 21.96 5.10
CA ASP A 5 -29.37 22.62 4.49
C ASP A 5 -29.96 23.69 5.45
N LEU A 6 -30.05 23.37 6.75
CA LEU A 6 -30.55 24.30 7.76
C LEU A 6 -29.60 25.50 7.96
N SER A 7 -28.29 25.26 7.97
CA SER A 7 -27.27 26.30 8.08
C SER A 7 -27.33 27.25 6.89
N GLU A 8 -27.46 26.71 5.67
CA GLU A 8 -27.60 27.54 4.47
C GLU A 8 -28.89 28.39 4.51
N LEU A 9 -30.02 27.78 4.90
CA LEU A 9 -31.28 28.50 5.05
C LEU A 9 -31.20 29.58 6.13
N ARG A 10 -30.50 29.34 7.24
CA ARG A 10 -30.26 30.36 8.28
C ARG A 10 -29.49 31.54 7.72
N ASP A 11 -28.43 31.29 6.95
CA ASP A 11 -27.60 32.36 6.41
C ASP A 11 -28.38 33.19 5.37
N ARG A 12 -29.23 32.54 4.55
CA ARG A 12 -30.19 33.22 3.68
C ARG A 12 -31.22 34.03 4.47
N ALA A 13 -31.78 33.48 5.54
CA ALA A 13 -32.73 34.18 6.42
C ALA A 13 -32.10 35.44 7.05
N ARG A 14 -30.86 35.35 7.53
CA ARG A 14 -30.09 36.51 8.02
C ARG A 14 -29.91 37.57 6.93
N LEU A 15 -29.54 37.18 5.70
CA LEU A 15 -29.38 38.12 4.60
C LEU A 15 -30.68 38.85 4.24
N ILE A 16 -31.81 38.13 4.26
CA ILE A 16 -33.14 38.72 4.04
C ILE A 16 -33.47 39.74 5.15
N GLU A 17 -33.22 39.40 6.41
CA GLU A 17 -33.39 40.32 7.56
C GLU A 17 -32.48 41.57 7.46
N TYR A 18 -31.22 41.40 7.07
CA TYR A 18 -30.30 42.54 6.87
C TYR A 18 -30.74 43.43 5.70
N SER A 19 -31.26 42.85 4.62
CA SER A 19 -31.70 43.59 3.44
C SER A 19 -32.97 44.40 3.67
N THR A 20 -33.89 43.89 4.50
CA THR A 20 -35.14 44.57 4.88
C THR A 20 -34.89 45.74 5.82
N ASN A 21 -33.87 45.67 6.70
CA ASN A 21 -33.45 46.77 7.57
C ASN A 21 -32.73 47.92 6.84
N ASN A 22 -32.14 47.69 5.66
CA ASN A 22 -31.25 48.63 4.96
C ASN A 22 -31.88 49.42 3.79
N ASN A 23 -33.17 49.79 3.87
CA ASN A 23 -33.85 50.72 2.94
C ASN A 23 -34.06 50.23 1.48
N ASN A 24 -34.79 49.12 1.28
CA ASN A 24 -35.48 48.88 0.00
C ASN A 24 -37.00 48.75 0.21
N LYS A 25 -37.71 49.86 -0.09
CA LYS A 25 -39.17 50.06 0.04
C LYS A 25 -40.06 49.19 -0.88
N TYR A 26 -39.56 48.10 -1.45
CA TYR A 26 -40.28 47.31 -2.46
C TYR A 26 -40.66 45.88 -2.05
N LEU A 27 -40.48 45.49 -0.78
CA LEU A 27 -41.04 44.24 -0.25
C LEU A 27 -41.86 44.58 1.00
N ILE A 28 -43.17 44.35 0.91
CA ILE A 28 -44.09 44.35 2.06
C ILE A 28 -43.90 42.98 2.73
N ASP A 29 -42.78 42.79 3.42
CA ASP A 29 -42.68 41.69 4.39
C ASP A 29 -43.34 42.21 5.67
N SER A 30 -44.34 41.48 6.17
CA SER A 30 -45.00 41.88 7.41
C SER A 30 -44.02 41.73 8.59
N GLU A 31 -44.19 42.52 9.65
CA GLU A 31 -43.41 42.36 10.89
C GLU A 31 -43.50 40.91 11.43
N CYS A 32 -44.59 40.21 11.12
CA CYS A 32 -44.79 38.79 11.37
C CYS A 32 -43.75 37.92 10.63
N ASP A 33 -43.48 38.18 9.35
CA ASP A 33 -42.55 37.39 8.53
C ASP A 33 -41.10 37.54 9.03
N ILE A 34 -40.69 38.75 9.41
CA ILE A 34 -39.38 39.01 10.02
C ILE A 34 -39.24 38.26 11.35
N ASN A 35 -40.29 38.23 12.18
CA ASN A 35 -40.28 37.49 13.44
C ASN A 35 -40.19 35.98 13.23
N VAL A 36 -40.82 35.44 12.17
CA VAL A 36 -40.68 34.03 11.78
C VAL A 36 -39.23 33.73 11.38
N LEU A 37 -38.59 34.61 10.59
CA LEU A 37 -37.18 34.45 10.21
C LEU A 37 -36.24 34.50 11.43
N ARG A 38 -36.42 35.44 12.35
CA ARG A 38 -35.64 35.52 13.60
C ARG A 38 -35.79 34.27 14.46
N SER A 39 -37.02 33.79 14.60
CA SER A 39 -37.31 32.55 15.32
C SER A 39 -36.62 31.35 14.68
N PHE A 40 -36.63 31.26 13.34
CA PHE A 40 -35.92 30.23 12.61
C PHE A 40 -34.39 30.33 12.77
N VAL A 41 -33.81 31.54 12.73
CA VAL A 41 -32.37 31.73 12.94
C VAL A 41 -31.96 31.26 14.34
N THR A 42 -32.71 31.65 15.37
CA THR A 42 -32.48 31.24 16.76
C THR A 42 -32.60 29.72 16.92
N PHE A 43 -33.60 29.11 16.28
CA PHE A 43 -33.76 27.65 16.25
C PHE A 43 -32.52 26.95 15.68
N VAL A 44 -32.01 27.38 14.53
CA VAL A 44 -30.83 26.76 13.91
C VAL A 44 -29.57 26.98 14.75
N GLU A 45 -29.42 28.14 15.41
CA GLU A 45 -28.32 28.40 16.35
C GLU A 45 -28.34 27.45 17.56
N ILE A 46 -29.52 27.13 18.10
CA ILE A 46 -29.66 26.15 19.18
C ILE A 46 -29.25 24.75 18.70
N VAL A 47 -29.67 24.35 17.49
CA VAL A 47 -29.25 23.07 16.90
C VAL A 47 -27.72 23.03 16.72
N GLU A 48 -27.12 24.10 16.21
CA GLU A 48 -25.67 24.21 16.06
C GLU A 48 -24.95 24.10 17.42
N LYS A 49 -25.47 24.78 18.46
CA LYS A 49 -24.94 24.70 19.82
C LYS A 49 -25.00 23.27 20.37
N ILE A 50 -26.12 22.58 20.20
CA ILE A 50 -26.27 21.17 20.60
C ILE A 50 -25.23 20.29 19.90
N LEU A 51 -25.04 20.45 18.59
CA LEU A 51 -24.03 19.68 17.84
C LEU A 51 -22.61 19.97 18.33
N LYS A 52 -22.28 21.24 18.64
CA LYS A 52 -20.99 21.63 19.24
C LYS A 52 -20.79 21.01 20.62
N ASN A 53 -21.82 20.99 21.47
CA ASN A 53 -21.75 20.38 22.79
C ASN A 53 -21.60 18.86 22.71
N PHE A 54 -22.29 18.19 21.80
CA PHE A 54 -22.09 16.75 21.57
C PHE A 54 -20.68 16.43 21.11
N PHE A 55 -20.15 17.23 20.17
CA PHE A 55 -18.78 17.08 19.71
C PHE A 55 -17.78 17.29 20.86
N SER A 56 -18.01 18.31 21.70
CA SER A 56 -17.16 18.62 22.86
C SER A 56 -17.22 17.53 23.93
N LEU A 57 -18.42 17.04 24.25
CA LEU A 57 -18.60 15.87 25.13
C LEU A 57 -17.85 14.65 24.59
N ASN A 58 -17.83 14.46 23.26
CA ASN A 58 -17.17 13.31 22.64
C ASN A 58 -15.67 13.40 22.73
N ILE A 59 -15.12 14.59 22.50
CA ILE A 59 -13.71 14.89 22.76
C ILE A 59 -13.37 14.69 24.24
N ALA A 60 -14.24 15.15 25.14
CA ALA A 60 -14.10 14.96 26.58
C ALA A 60 -14.31 13.50 27.03
N GLY A 61 -14.74 12.61 26.14
CA GLY A 61 -14.92 11.20 26.45
C GLY A 61 -16.08 10.91 27.40
N HIS A 62 -17.16 11.70 27.37
CA HIS A 62 -18.33 11.37 28.19
C HIS A 62 -19.00 10.08 27.67
N PRO A 63 -19.29 9.07 28.53
CA PRO A 63 -19.74 7.75 28.07
C PRO A 63 -21.18 7.76 27.52
N SER A 64 -22.02 8.69 27.97
CA SER A 64 -23.44 8.75 27.58
C SER A 64 -23.69 9.20 26.13
N ILE A 65 -22.65 9.53 25.37
CA ILE A 65 -22.79 9.96 23.97
C ILE A 65 -23.33 8.82 23.11
N ILE A 66 -22.93 7.60 23.43
CA ILE A 66 -23.44 6.39 22.78
C ILE A 66 -24.96 6.31 22.96
N ASP A 67 -25.46 6.66 24.14
CA ASP A 67 -26.90 6.66 24.47
C ASP A 67 -27.68 7.71 23.66
N TYR A 68 -27.01 8.80 23.23
CA TYR A 68 -27.61 9.83 22.37
C TYR A 68 -27.55 9.48 20.87
N LEU A 69 -26.65 8.57 20.47
CA LEU A 69 -26.53 8.08 19.11
C LEU A 69 -27.50 6.92 18.81
N SER A 70 -28.07 6.27 19.84
CA SER A 70 -29.08 5.21 19.69
C SER A 70 -29.93 5.08 20.96
N PRO A 71 -31.25 5.38 20.94
CA PRO A 71 -32.13 5.68 19.80
C PRO A 71 -32.08 7.15 19.35
N ASN A 72 -32.39 7.40 18.06
CA ASN A 72 -32.50 8.74 17.46
C ASN A 72 -33.43 9.63 18.29
N LYS A 73 -32.87 10.48 19.15
CA LYS A 73 -33.65 11.39 19.98
C LYS A 73 -34.34 12.42 19.08
N SER A 74 -35.66 12.39 19.05
CA SER A 74 -36.49 13.29 18.26
C SER A 74 -37.03 14.44 19.11
N PHE A 75 -37.03 15.65 18.58
CA PHE A 75 -37.65 16.82 19.19
C PHE A 75 -38.81 17.27 18.30
N THR A 76 -39.97 17.55 18.89
CA THR A 76 -41.12 18.06 18.14
C THR A 76 -41.11 19.57 18.18
N CYS A 77 -41.07 20.22 17.01
CA CYS A 77 -41.05 21.67 16.88
C CYS A 77 -42.26 22.12 16.05
N ILE A 78 -43.22 22.83 16.65
CA ILE A 78 -44.45 23.28 15.98
C ILE A 78 -44.64 24.77 16.25
N ASN A 79 -44.95 25.57 15.22
CA ASN A 79 -45.27 27.00 15.34
C ASN A 79 -44.24 27.82 16.15
N SER A 80 -42.93 27.64 15.88
CA SER A 80 -41.84 28.28 16.64
C SER A 80 -41.71 27.84 18.11
N ASP A 81 -42.42 26.81 18.56
CA ASP A 81 -42.17 26.21 19.87
C ASP A 81 -41.10 25.12 19.76
N TYR A 82 -39.93 25.41 20.33
CA TYR A 82 -38.78 24.50 20.46
C TYR A 82 -38.20 24.54 21.89
N GLN A 83 -39.05 24.75 22.90
CA GLN A 83 -38.64 24.83 24.31
C GLN A 83 -37.95 23.55 24.81
N GLU A 84 -38.37 22.38 24.33
CA GLU A 84 -37.71 21.11 24.64
C GLU A 84 -36.25 21.11 24.17
N LEU A 85 -35.99 21.67 22.98
CA LEU A 85 -34.66 21.77 22.40
C LEU A 85 -33.77 22.74 23.21
N ILE A 86 -34.32 23.88 23.66
CA ILE A 86 -33.61 24.83 24.54
C ILE A 86 -33.23 24.17 25.86
N LYS A 87 -34.19 23.51 26.54
CA LYS A 87 -33.93 22.80 27.81
C LYS A 87 -32.89 21.71 27.61
N PHE A 88 -32.93 21.01 26.49
CA PHE A 88 -31.94 19.99 26.18
C PHE A 88 -30.55 20.59 25.94
N SER A 89 -30.45 21.71 25.21
CA SER A 89 -29.18 22.43 25.04
C SER A 89 -28.58 22.86 26.38
N LEU A 90 -29.37 23.42 27.29
CA LEU A 90 -28.90 23.83 28.62
C LEU A 90 -28.42 22.63 29.45
N LYS A 91 -29.18 21.52 29.42
CA LYS A 91 -28.75 20.28 30.08
C LYS A 91 -27.41 19.77 29.55
N LEU A 92 -27.14 19.93 28.25
CA LEU A 92 -25.84 19.54 27.66
C LEU A 92 -24.72 20.49 28.08
N ASP A 93 -25.01 21.80 28.28
CA ASP A 93 -24.03 22.74 28.83
C ASP A 93 -23.63 22.31 30.25
N ASP A 94 -24.61 22.12 31.14
CA ASP A 94 -24.38 21.70 32.52
C ASP A 94 -23.61 20.38 32.59
N LEU A 95 -24.00 19.40 31.77
CA LEU A 95 -23.34 18.09 31.71
C LEU A 95 -21.87 18.20 31.28
N LEU A 96 -21.58 19.05 30.30
CA LEU A 96 -20.21 19.25 29.82
C LEU A 96 -19.36 19.94 30.87
N ASP A 97 -19.87 21.01 31.48
CA ASP A 97 -19.15 21.77 32.51
C ASP A 97 -18.84 20.90 33.74
N ASP A 98 -19.84 20.17 34.24
CA ASP A 98 -19.67 19.25 35.38
C ASP A 98 -18.65 18.15 35.05
N TRP A 99 -18.72 17.57 33.84
CA TRP A 99 -17.79 16.53 33.41
C TRP A 99 -16.36 17.05 33.27
N GLU A 100 -16.15 18.23 32.68
CA GLU A 100 -14.81 18.80 32.53
C GLU A 100 -14.17 19.13 33.89
N ILE A 101 -14.96 19.65 34.83
CA ILE A 101 -14.50 19.91 36.21
C ILE A 101 -14.09 18.59 36.86
N HIS A 102 -14.93 17.56 36.76
CA HIS A 102 -14.64 16.26 37.33
C HIS A 102 -13.41 15.59 36.70
N LEU A 103 -13.27 15.64 35.38
CA LEU A 103 -12.08 15.16 34.66
C LEU A 103 -10.80 15.80 35.19
N CYS A 104 -10.80 17.11 35.42
CA CYS A 104 -9.62 17.80 35.96
C CYS A 104 -9.28 17.33 37.37
N GLN A 105 -10.28 17.18 38.24
CA GLN A 105 -10.09 16.63 39.58
C GLN A 105 -9.52 15.20 39.52
N MET A 106 -9.93 14.40 38.53
CA MET A 106 -9.39 13.06 38.31
C MET A 106 -7.96 13.10 37.77
N TYR A 107 -7.60 14.04 36.89
CA TYR A 107 -6.22 14.20 36.40
C TYR A 107 -5.22 14.53 37.52
N GLU A 108 -5.64 15.29 38.53
CA GLU A 108 -4.82 15.58 39.71
C GLU A 108 -4.57 14.33 40.57
N LYS A 109 -5.58 13.46 40.71
CA LYS A 109 -5.52 12.25 41.55
C LYS A 109 -4.90 11.06 40.83
N HIS A 110 -5.19 10.90 39.54
CA HIS A 110 -4.91 9.74 38.71
C HIS A 110 -4.32 10.18 37.37
N ILE A 111 -3.02 10.50 37.40
CA ILE A 111 -2.30 11.08 36.27
C ILE A 111 -2.34 10.17 35.02
N ASP A 112 -2.45 8.85 35.19
CA ASP A 112 -2.49 7.89 34.08
C ASP A 112 -3.70 8.07 33.15
N LEU A 113 -4.79 8.66 33.66
CA LEU A 113 -5.96 9.00 32.84
C LEU A 113 -5.63 10.03 31.76
N THR A 114 -4.64 10.89 31.99
CA THR A 114 -4.29 11.97 31.06
C THR A 114 -3.72 11.46 29.72
N TYR A 115 -3.27 10.21 29.65
CA TYR A 115 -2.71 9.62 28.43
C TYR A 115 -3.78 9.24 27.40
N PHE A 116 -5.04 9.17 27.84
CA PHE A 116 -6.17 8.73 27.04
C PHE A 116 -7.06 9.92 26.69
N SER A 117 -7.57 9.93 25.46
CA SER A 117 -8.45 10.96 24.95
C SER A 117 -9.72 10.35 24.36
N TYR A 118 -10.77 11.17 24.18
CA TYR A 118 -12.05 10.73 23.63
C TYR A 118 -12.60 9.49 24.37
N GLN A 119 -13.05 8.48 23.63
CA GLN A 119 -13.65 7.27 24.17
C GLN A 119 -12.62 6.20 24.59
N GLN A 120 -11.30 6.48 24.55
CA GLN A 120 -10.24 5.50 24.82
C GLN A 120 -10.30 4.92 26.24
N ILE A 121 -10.71 5.73 27.23
CA ILE A 121 -10.86 5.28 28.62
C ILE A 121 -11.87 4.12 28.69
N TRP A 122 -12.96 4.18 27.92
CA TRP A 122 -13.98 3.14 27.90
C TRP A 122 -13.58 1.92 27.09
N ILE A 123 -12.73 2.10 26.08
CA ILE A 123 -12.07 0.98 25.38
C ILE A 123 -11.18 0.19 26.35
N ILE A 124 -10.48 0.89 27.25
CA ILE A 124 -9.68 0.25 28.31
C ILE A 124 -10.59 -0.42 29.33
N GLU A 125 -11.65 0.24 29.77
CA GLU A 125 -12.63 -0.37 30.67
C GLU A 125 -13.18 -1.68 30.09
N ASP A 126 -13.68 -1.65 28.86
CA ASP A 126 -14.16 -2.84 28.16
C ASP A 126 -13.09 -3.94 28.10
N TYR A 127 -11.85 -3.56 27.77
CA TYR A 127 -10.75 -4.51 27.74
C TYR A 127 -10.48 -5.18 29.09
N LEU A 128 -10.41 -4.38 30.16
CA LEU A 128 -10.11 -4.85 31.51
C LEU A 128 -11.16 -5.85 32.02
N TYR A 129 -12.44 -5.58 31.79
CA TYR A 129 -13.51 -6.44 32.30
C TYR A 129 -13.84 -7.63 31.38
N ASN A 130 -13.72 -7.47 30.05
CA ASN A 130 -14.24 -8.45 29.08
C ASN A 130 -13.16 -9.20 28.30
N HIS A 131 -11.92 -8.71 28.27
CA HIS A 131 -10.89 -9.16 27.31
C HIS A 131 -9.49 -9.34 27.88
N ILE A 132 -9.35 -9.25 29.21
CA ILE A 132 -8.09 -9.57 29.88
C ILE A 132 -7.92 -11.09 30.06
N GLN A 133 -9.05 -11.80 30.18
CA GLN A 133 -9.13 -13.26 30.24
C GLN A 133 -10.35 -13.71 29.39
N PRO A 134 -10.16 -14.22 28.17
CA PRO A 134 -8.87 -14.54 27.52
C PRO A 134 -8.10 -13.29 27.12
N LEU A 135 -6.75 -13.35 27.16
CA LEU A 135 -5.87 -12.25 26.77
C LEU A 135 -5.99 -11.96 25.27
N LYS A 136 -6.83 -10.97 24.92
CA LYS A 136 -7.11 -10.63 23.52
C LYS A 136 -6.19 -9.52 23.03
N THR A 137 -5.15 -9.88 22.30
CA THR A 137 -4.05 -8.95 21.98
C THR A 137 -4.28 -8.08 20.76
N ASN A 138 -5.23 -8.44 19.89
CA ASN A 138 -5.73 -7.54 18.83
C ASN A 138 -6.68 -6.43 19.33
N HIS A 139 -7.07 -6.46 20.61
CA HIS A 139 -8.00 -5.46 21.15
C HIS A 139 -7.29 -4.10 21.36
N PRO A 140 -7.89 -2.97 20.95
CA PRO A 140 -7.23 -1.66 21.08
C PRO A 140 -6.85 -1.30 22.53
N GLY A 141 -7.62 -1.77 23.52
CA GLY A 141 -7.32 -1.59 24.95
C GLY A 141 -6.00 -2.24 25.39
N TYR A 142 -5.62 -3.39 24.81
CA TYR A 142 -4.31 -4.02 25.06
C TYR A 142 -3.17 -3.08 24.65
N HIS A 143 -3.28 -2.50 23.45
CA HIS A 143 -2.26 -1.60 22.91
C HIS A 143 -2.21 -0.25 23.63
N LEU A 144 -3.35 0.27 24.09
CA LEU A 144 -3.41 1.49 24.90
C LEU A 144 -2.70 1.32 26.27
N LEU A 145 -2.90 0.17 26.93
CA LEU A 145 -2.18 -0.13 28.18
C LEU A 145 -0.68 -0.28 27.94
N LYS A 146 -0.28 -1.02 26.89
CA LYS A 146 1.12 -1.18 26.50
C LYS A 146 1.79 0.15 26.14
N TYR A 147 1.06 1.06 25.48
CA TYR A 147 1.56 2.39 25.12
C TYR A 147 2.02 3.20 26.34
N ILE A 148 1.32 3.07 27.47
CA ILE A 148 1.67 3.73 28.74
C ILE A 148 2.53 2.86 29.67
N ASN A 149 3.14 1.80 29.14
CA ASN A 149 3.98 0.83 29.87
C ASN A 149 3.26 0.08 31.00
N ILE A 150 1.95 -0.17 30.87
CA ILE A 150 1.22 -1.09 31.75
C ILE A 150 1.13 -2.45 31.07
N GLU A 151 1.58 -3.49 31.78
CA GLU A 151 1.49 -4.87 31.34
C GLU A 151 0.10 -5.44 31.63
N PRO A 152 -0.73 -5.75 30.61
CA PRO A 152 -2.09 -6.25 30.85
C PRO A 152 -2.14 -7.52 31.71
N ASN A 153 -1.14 -8.39 31.55
CA ASN A 153 -1.05 -9.67 32.26
C ASN A 153 -0.85 -9.51 33.79
N THR A 154 -0.41 -8.35 34.27
CA THR A 154 -0.21 -8.10 35.70
C THR A 154 -1.49 -7.64 36.42
N ILE A 155 -2.54 -7.33 35.67
CA ILE A 155 -3.84 -6.94 36.22
C ILE A 155 -4.66 -8.21 36.44
N GLN A 156 -4.97 -8.49 37.71
CA GLN A 156 -5.77 -9.64 38.09
C GLN A 156 -7.26 -9.27 38.07
N ASN A 157 -8.02 -9.90 37.17
CA ASN A 157 -9.44 -9.62 36.95
C ASN A 157 -10.29 -9.76 38.24
N GLU A 158 -9.92 -10.72 39.10
CA GLU A 158 -10.61 -11.01 40.37
C GLU A 158 -10.60 -9.85 41.39
N TYR A 159 -9.66 -8.90 41.24
CA TYR A 159 -9.52 -7.74 42.13
C TYR A 159 -10.06 -6.45 41.51
N LEU A 160 -10.69 -6.51 40.34
CA LEU A 160 -11.33 -5.35 39.76
C LEU A 160 -12.59 -4.99 40.57
N PRO A 161 -12.85 -3.69 40.80
CA PRO A 161 -14.08 -3.25 41.44
C PRO A 161 -15.30 -3.67 40.59
N VAL A 162 -16.46 -3.80 41.23
CA VAL A 162 -17.70 -4.05 40.49
C VAL A 162 -17.97 -2.88 39.54
N LYS A 163 -18.33 -3.19 38.29
CA LYS A 163 -18.60 -2.18 37.28
C LYS A 163 -19.79 -1.31 37.68
N SER A 164 -19.54 -0.02 37.89
CA SER A 164 -20.60 0.97 38.16
C SER A 164 -21.30 1.39 36.86
N ILE A 165 -22.51 1.93 36.98
CA ILE A 165 -23.26 2.56 35.89
C ILE A 165 -22.95 4.07 35.86
N ASP A 166 -22.60 4.64 37.02
CA ASP A 166 -22.31 6.06 37.15
C ASP A 166 -21.00 6.45 36.43
N PRO A 167 -21.01 7.40 35.48
CA PRO A 167 -19.83 7.81 34.73
C PRO A 167 -18.65 8.25 35.61
N THR A 168 -18.91 8.93 36.72
CA THR A 168 -17.86 9.47 37.59
C THR A 168 -17.19 8.36 38.39
N GLU A 169 -17.98 7.44 38.95
CA GLU A 169 -17.44 6.25 39.65
C GLU A 169 -16.67 5.33 38.70
N ARG A 170 -17.17 5.13 37.47
CA ARG A 170 -16.47 4.33 36.45
C ARG A 170 -15.09 4.91 36.13
N LEU A 171 -15.02 6.22 35.90
CA LEU A 171 -13.75 6.91 35.65
C LEU A 171 -12.79 6.79 36.83
N GLU A 172 -13.28 7.01 38.06
CA GLU A 172 -12.48 6.90 39.28
C GLU A 172 -11.96 5.46 39.48
N ASN A 173 -12.78 4.45 39.20
CA ASN A 173 -12.37 3.04 39.28
C ASN A 173 -11.22 2.74 38.31
N ILE A 174 -11.31 3.21 37.06
CA ILE A 174 -10.24 3.05 36.06
C ILE A 174 -8.97 3.77 36.55
N GLY A 175 -9.10 5.01 37.04
CA GLY A 175 -7.99 5.77 37.61
C GLY A 175 -7.27 5.01 38.73
N LYS A 176 -8.03 4.42 39.67
CA LYS A 176 -7.47 3.59 40.76
C LYS A 176 -6.75 2.35 40.24
N ILE A 177 -7.32 1.64 39.27
CA ILE A 177 -6.72 0.43 38.67
C ILE A 177 -5.37 0.78 38.04
N LEU A 178 -5.32 1.83 37.22
CA LEU A 178 -4.11 2.26 36.51
C LEU A 178 -3.03 2.74 37.50
N SER A 179 -3.40 3.60 38.45
CA SER A 179 -2.46 4.10 39.47
C SER A 179 -1.90 2.98 40.36
N ALA A 180 -2.70 1.95 40.65
CA ALA A 180 -2.23 0.79 41.42
C ALA A 180 -1.18 -0.05 40.68
N GLN A 181 -1.24 -0.12 39.35
CA GLN A 181 -0.19 -0.79 38.56
C GLN A 181 1.11 0.02 38.60
N ARG A 182 1.01 1.35 38.54
CA ARG A 182 2.16 2.25 38.54
C ARG A 182 2.91 2.32 39.88
N LEU A 183 2.19 2.22 41.00
CA LEU A 183 2.79 2.14 42.34
C LEU A 183 3.68 0.89 42.54
N LYS A 184 3.48 -0.18 41.76
CA LYS A 184 4.36 -1.36 41.76
C LYS A 184 5.65 -1.15 40.96
N THR A 185 5.65 -0.20 40.03
CA THR A 185 6.78 0.13 39.14
C THR A 185 7.65 1.29 39.69
N ASP A 186 7.06 2.21 40.46
CA ASP A 186 7.67 3.49 40.86
C ASP A 186 8.44 3.48 42.21
N ILE A 187 9.27 2.47 42.46
CA ILE A 187 10.31 2.54 43.52
C ILE A 187 11.59 3.22 42.99
N ILE A 188 11.74 3.39 41.67
CA ILE A 188 12.99 3.87 41.03
C ILE A 188 12.99 5.37 40.72
N PHE A 189 11.83 6.00 40.45
CA PHE A 189 11.77 7.38 39.91
C PHE A 189 11.79 8.52 40.96
N LYS A 190 11.82 8.21 42.25
CA LYS A 190 11.70 9.23 43.32
C LYS A 190 13.00 9.98 43.67
N GLU A 191 14.13 9.63 43.07
CA GLU A 191 15.41 10.35 43.31
C GLU A 191 15.80 11.34 42.20
N GLU A 192 15.19 11.28 41.01
CA GLU A 192 15.60 12.07 39.84
C GLU A 192 15.22 13.57 39.91
N ASN A 193 14.43 14.01 40.90
CA ASN A 193 13.59 15.20 40.77
C ASN A 193 13.80 16.36 41.76
N ARG A 194 15.00 16.58 42.29
CA ARG A 194 15.15 17.54 43.39
C ARG A 194 15.23 19.04 43.04
N GLN A 195 15.40 19.51 41.79
CA GLN A 195 15.83 20.92 41.61
C GLN A 195 15.33 21.82 40.45
N ASN A 196 14.50 21.41 39.48
CA ASN A 196 14.22 22.31 38.32
C ASN A 196 12.74 22.51 37.97
N LYS A 197 12.28 23.77 38.00
CA LYS A 197 11.04 24.26 37.36
C LYS A 197 11.40 24.89 36.02
N LYS A 198 11.51 24.10 34.96
CA LYS A 198 11.96 24.59 33.66
C LYS A 198 11.17 24.02 32.49
N VAL A 199 11.01 24.85 31.47
CA VAL A 199 10.54 24.49 30.13
C VAL A 199 11.74 24.49 29.19
N TYR A 200 12.15 23.33 28.70
CA TYR A 200 13.24 23.22 27.73
C TYR A 200 12.72 23.50 26.33
N LEU A 201 13.41 24.32 25.55
CA LEU A 201 13.01 24.67 24.19
C LEU A 201 14.09 24.25 23.21
N VAL A 202 13.71 23.51 22.17
CA VAL A 202 14.57 23.19 21.02
C VAL A 202 13.89 23.68 19.74
N GLU A 203 14.64 24.42 18.93
CA GLU A 203 14.26 24.81 17.58
C GLU A 203 15.11 24.00 16.59
N THR A 204 14.47 23.30 15.65
CA THR A 204 15.14 22.35 14.75
C THR A 204 14.46 22.28 13.39
N SER A 205 15.11 21.71 12.37
CA SER A 205 14.42 21.30 11.14
C SER A 205 13.55 20.05 11.37
N ASP A 206 12.68 19.72 10.40
CA ASP A 206 11.87 18.48 10.40
C ASP A 206 12.75 17.22 10.57
N GLU A 207 13.92 17.19 9.94
CA GLU A 207 14.86 16.06 10.01
C GLU A 207 15.56 15.96 11.38
N GLY A 208 15.73 17.08 12.07
CA GLY A 208 16.39 17.15 13.38
C GLY A 208 15.48 16.82 14.57
N ILE A 209 14.17 16.59 14.37
CA ILE A 209 13.22 16.24 15.46
C ILE A 209 13.71 15.05 16.27
N LEU A 210 14.17 13.97 15.62
CA LEU A 210 14.67 12.78 16.32
C LEU A 210 15.89 13.09 17.19
N ARG A 211 16.83 13.88 16.65
CA ARG A 211 18.02 14.33 17.38
C ARG A 211 17.61 15.17 18.59
N ALA A 212 16.66 16.08 18.44
CA ALA A 212 16.14 16.91 19.53
C ALA A 212 15.51 16.05 20.64
N ILE A 213 14.63 15.11 20.28
CA ILE A 213 13.96 14.20 21.23
C ILE A 213 15.00 13.45 22.08
N LEU A 214 15.96 12.79 21.42
CA LEU A 214 16.95 11.97 22.10
C LEU A 214 17.94 12.81 22.91
N SER A 215 18.31 14.00 22.42
CA SER A 215 19.21 14.91 23.15
C SER A 215 18.61 15.38 24.45
N ILE A 216 17.31 15.69 24.45
CA ILE A 216 16.59 16.13 25.64
C ILE A 216 16.55 15.02 26.71
N PHE A 217 16.24 13.77 26.33
CA PHE A 217 16.27 12.64 27.27
C PHE A 217 17.68 12.38 27.81
N GLN A 218 18.70 12.41 26.95
CA GLN A 218 20.08 12.19 27.36
C GLN A 218 20.57 13.27 28.34
N ASN A 219 20.35 14.54 28.00
CA ASN A 219 20.80 15.68 28.81
C ASN A 219 20.15 15.70 30.19
N LEU A 220 18.92 15.18 30.30
CA LEU A 220 18.17 15.12 31.56
C LEU A 220 18.26 13.76 32.25
N GLN A 221 19.02 12.82 31.69
CA GLN A 221 19.22 11.45 32.18
C GLN A 221 17.90 10.72 32.48
N THR A 222 16.88 10.91 31.64
CA THR A 222 15.57 10.30 31.80
C THR A 222 15.36 9.12 30.85
N THR A 223 14.49 8.19 31.23
CA THR A 223 14.17 7.01 30.42
C THR A 223 13.42 7.37 29.13
N PHE A 224 13.81 6.74 28.03
CA PHE A 224 13.16 6.86 26.72
C PHE A 224 11.85 6.07 26.70
N THR A 225 10.71 6.74 26.74
CA THR A 225 9.40 6.08 26.59
C THR A 225 8.49 6.87 25.66
N VAL A 226 7.70 6.16 24.84
CA VAL A 226 6.89 6.81 23.79
C VAL A 226 5.77 7.67 24.36
N ASN A 227 5.19 7.28 25.51
CA ASN A 227 4.12 8.03 26.17
C ASN A 227 4.55 9.42 26.67
N HIS A 228 5.86 9.67 26.82
CA HIS A 228 6.39 11.00 27.11
C HIS A 228 6.42 11.92 25.88
N LEU A 229 6.20 11.41 24.68
CA LEU A 229 6.13 12.17 23.43
C LEU A 229 4.68 12.54 23.12
N PHE A 230 4.44 13.82 22.84
CA PHE A 230 3.16 14.30 22.32
C PHE A 230 3.37 15.06 21.03
N TYR A 231 3.00 14.44 19.91
CA TYR A 231 3.03 15.05 18.58
C TYR A 231 1.74 15.83 18.35
N CYS A 232 1.87 17.14 18.18
CA CYS A 232 0.74 17.98 17.77
C CYS A 232 0.40 17.77 16.30
N THR A 233 -0.87 17.93 15.99
CA THR A 233 -1.44 17.90 14.64
C THR A 233 -2.48 19.01 14.52
N ASP A 234 -2.90 19.33 13.29
CA ASP A 234 -3.95 20.32 13.04
C ASP A 234 -5.33 19.91 13.62
N GLU A 235 -5.48 18.61 13.95
CA GLU A 235 -6.67 18.03 14.57
C GLU A 235 -6.59 17.97 16.11
N THR A 236 -5.46 18.35 16.71
CA THR A 236 -5.26 18.23 18.17
C THR A 236 -6.21 19.14 18.94
N SER A 237 -6.93 18.56 19.89
CA SER A 237 -7.95 19.27 20.67
C SER A 237 -7.40 19.95 21.92
N TRP A 238 -8.14 20.96 22.43
CA TRP A 238 -7.83 21.55 23.73
C TRP A 238 -7.86 20.52 24.87
N MET A 239 -8.77 19.55 24.82
CA MET A 239 -8.88 18.52 25.86
C MET A 239 -7.60 17.69 25.99
N GLU A 240 -7.00 17.32 24.87
CA GLU A 240 -5.73 16.58 24.84
C GLU A 240 -4.57 17.41 25.39
N ILE A 241 -4.50 18.70 25.03
CA ILE A 241 -3.48 19.63 25.53
C ILE A 241 -3.68 19.94 27.02
N ARG A 242 -4.93 20.05 27.48
CA ARG A 242 -5.28 20.20 28.90
C ARG A 242 -4.79 18.98 29.69
N ALA A 243 -5.15 17.77 29.26
CA ALA A 243 -4.68 16.53 29.86
C ALA A 243 -3.14 16.43 29.86
N PHE A 244 -2.48 16.77 28.73
CA PHE A 244 -1.02 16.86 28.64
C PHE A 244 -0.43 17.86 29.65
N THR A 245 -1.07 19.02 29.86
CA THR A 245 -0.59 20.03 30.81
C THR A 245 -0.62 19.51 32.24
N TYR A 246 -1.74 18.89 32.66
CA TYR A 246 -1.85 18.24 33.97
C TYR A 246 -0.81 17.12 34.12
N ARG A 247 -0.63 16.30 33.07
CA ARG A 247 0.38 15.25 33.05
C ARG A 247 1.78 15.79 33.28
N CYS A 248 2.18 16.82 32.53
CA CYS A 248 3.49 17.44 32.67
C CYS A 248 3.71 17.99 34.09
N PHE A 249 2.68 18.61 34.64
CA PHE A 249 2.75 19.26 35.94
C PHE A 249 2.84 18.25 37.09
N TYR A 250 1.93 17.27 37.14
CA TYR A 250 1.76 16.38 38.29
C TYR A 250 2.59 15.09 38.23
N SER A 251 2.97 14.59 37.04
CA SER A 251 3.78 13.36 36.93
C SER A 251 5.21 13.53 37.44
N GLN A 252 5.72 14.76 37.40
CA GLN A 252 7.13 15.10 37.62
C GLN A 252 8.10 14.39 36.66
N THR A 253 7.61 13.67 35.64
CA THR A 253 8.45 13.09 34.59
C THR A 253 8.52 14.04 33.40
N LEU A 254 9.60 13.92 32.63
CA LEU A 254 9.82 14.74 31.45
C LEU A 254 8.83 14.36 30.34
N HIS A 255 8.09 15.34 29.87
CA HIS A 255 7.20 15.22 28.72
C HIS A 255 7.58 16.22 27.63
N GLN A 256 7.46 15.81 26.37
CA GLN A 256 7.87 16.61 25.22
C GLN A 256 6.64 16.95 24.36
N LEU A 257 6.39 18.24 24.15
CA LEU A 257 5.40 18.77 23.22
C LEU A 257 6.10 19.05 21.88
N ILE A 258 5.72 18.31 20.84
CA ILE A 258 6.41 18.30 19.56
C ILE A 258 5.52 18.95 18.51
N ARG A 259 6.09 19.91 17.77
CA ARG A 259 5.43 20.72 16.73
C ARG A 259 4.21 21.52 17.22
N PRO A 260 4.32 22.27 18.34
CA PRO A 260 3.22 23.08 18.87
C PRO A 260 2.69 24.13 17.86
N GLU A 261 3.46 24.46 16.82
CA GLU A 261 3.04 25.32 15.72
C GLU A 261 1.81 24.82 14.94
N LEU A 262 1.46 23.54 15.02
CA LEU A 262 0.26 22.97 14.39
C LEU A 262 -1.01 23.20 15.24
N LEU A 263 -0.87 23.69 16.48
CA LEU A 263 -2.01 24.01 17.32
C LEU A 263 -2.58 25.38 16.94
N SER A 264 -3.90 25.54 17.10
CA SER A 264 -4.56 26.84 16.93
C SER A 264 -4.11 27.86 17.97
N SER A 265 -4.19 29.16 17.62
CA SER A 265 -3.87 30.26 18.55
C SER A 265 -4.70 30.22 19.84
N SER A 266 -5.98 29.83 19.74
CA SER A 266 -6.85 29.63 20.91
C SER A 266 -6.26 28.61 21.89
N ILE A 267 -5.76 27.48 21.39
CA ILE A 267 -5.14 26.43 22.21
C ILE A 267 -3.82 26.93 22.83
N HIS A 268 -3.01 27.71 22.10
CA HIS A 268 -1.78 28.31 22.65
C HIS A 268 -2.07 29.19 23.87
N ASP A 269 -3.11 30.03 23.79
CA ASP A 269 -3.52 30.92 24.87
C ASP A 269 -4.07 30.15 26.07
N GLN A 270 -4.94 29.16 25.81
CA GLN A 270 -5.52 28.31 26.85
C GLN A 270 -4.43 27.52 27.58
N PHE A 271 -3.47 26.93 26.85
CA PHE A 271 -2.34 26.19 27.40
C PHE A 271 -1.51 27.06 28.34
N THR A 272 -1.11 28.24 27.87
CA THR A 272 -0.25 29.14 28.65
C THR A 272 -0.97 29.65 29.89
N ARG A 273 -2.26 29.97 29.78
CA ARG A 273 -3.10 30.39 30.91
C ARG A 273 -3.19 29.29 31.97
N LEU A 274 -3.49 28.06 31.56
CA LEU A 274 -3.60 26.93 32.48
C LEU A 274 -2.28 26.63 33.18
N LEU A 275 -1.18 26.56 32.43
CA LEU A 275 0.13 26.29 33.03
C LEU A 275 0.53 27.40 34.02
N LYS A 276 0.26 28.67 33.69
CA LYS A 276 0.49 29.80 34.60
C LYS A 276 -0.35 29.66 35.89
N GLN A 277 -1.64 29.33 35.77
CA GLN A 277 -2.52 29.11 36.91
C GLN A 277 -2.00 27.99 37.83
N LEU A 278 -1.57 26.86 37.26
CA LEU A 278 -1.02 25.74 38.04
C LEU A 278 0.27 26.13 38.76
N ILE A 279 1.16 26.86 38.10
CA ILE A 279 2.42 27.35 38.71
C ILE A 279 2.13 28.33 39.86
N GLU A 280 1.18 29.24 39.68
CA GLU A 280 0.80 30.23 40.69
C GLU A 280 0.13 29.55 41.91
N GLN A 281 -0.78 28.61 41.66
CA GLN A 281 -1.49 27.87 42.70
C GLN A 281 -0.57 26.94 43.49
N TYR A 282 0.38 26.27 42.82
CA TYR A 282 1.29 25.31 43.43
C TYR A 282 2.75 25.71 43.25
N SER A 283 3.10 26.87 43.82
CA SER A 283 4.43 27.49 43.67
C SER A 283 5.62 26.63 44.10
N GLN A 284 5.43 25.55 44.87
CA GLN A 284 6.51 24.63 45.28
C GLN A 284 6.59 23.36 44.41
N HIS A 285 5.66 23.16 43.48
CA HIS A 285 5.64 21.97 42.62
C HIS A 285 6.75 22.05 41.55
N TYR A 286 7.41 20.92 41.31
CA TYR A 286 8.43 20.79 40.26
C TYR A 286 7.83 20.07 39.06
N PHE A 287 8.13 20.54 37.86
CA PHE A 287 7.70 19.91 36.61
C PHE A 287 8.78 20.06 35.54
N ARG A 288 8.78 19.14 34.57
CA ARG A 288 9.69 19.15 33.42
C ARG A 288 8.90 19.05 32.13
N LEU A 289 8.95 20.11 31.34
CA LEU A 289 8.35 20.17 30.02
C LEU A 289 9.45 20.45 29.00
N ALA A 290 9.45 19.76 27.87
CA ALA A 290 10.21 20.16 26.70
C ALA A 290 9.28 20.53 25.56
N ILE A 291 9.68 21.49 24.75
CA ILE A 291 8.98 21.95 23.56
C ILE A 291 9.96 21.85 22.40
N ILE A 292 9.58 21.11 21.36
CA ILE A 292 10.35 20.96 20.13
C ILE A 292 9.55 21.58 19.00
N THR A 293 10.06 22.63 18.38
CA THR A 293 9.38 23.36 17.29
C THR A 293 10.24 23.36 16.02
N THR A 294 9.57 23.37 14.86
CA THR A 294 10.21 23.47 13.55
C THR A 294 10.18 24.86 12.92
N ILE A 295 9.58 25.82 13.61
CA ILE A 295 9.53 27.23 13.20
C ILE A 295 10.34 28.09 14.16
N SER A 296 10.67 29.31 13.73
CA SER A 296 11.31 30.30 14.60
C SER A 296 10.51 30.49 15.89
N ASN A 297 11.17 30.37 17.04
CA ASN A 297 10.54 30.55 18.34
C ASN A 297 9.88 31.94 18.53
N THR A 298 10.30 32.96 17.78
CA THR A 298 9.70 34.31 17.81
C THR A 298 8.29 34.32 17.24
N HIS A 299 7.98 33.40 16.32
CA HIS A 299 6.69 33.32 15.64
C HIS A 299 5.66 32.53 16.47
N LEU A 300 6.10 31.82 17.52
CA LEU A 300 5.22 31.01 18.35
C LEU A 300 4.78 31.79 19.61
N GLN A 301 3.53 32.24 19.61
CA GLN A 301 2.94 33.03 20.71
C GLN A 301 3.05 32.32 22.07
N LEU A 302 2.86 31.00 22.09
CA LEU A 302 3.02 30.16 23.28
C LEU A 302 4.38 30.35 23.95
N ILE A 303 5.49 30.32 23.19
CA ILE A 303 6.84 30.48 23.77
C ILE A 303 7.03 31.89 24.31
N ASN A 304 6.57 32.91 23.59
CA ASN A 304 6.67 34.30 24.02
C ASN A 304 5.95 34.52 25.36
N SER A 305 4.76 33.95 25.51
CA SER A 305 4.00 33.99 26.76
C SER A 305 4.71 33.24 27.90
N LEU A 306 5.30 32.06 27.64
CA LEU A 306 6.05 31.31 28.66
C LEU A 306 7.35 32.00 29.10
N ARG A 307 8.02 32.73 28.19
CA ARG A 307 9.23 33.50 28.53
C ARG A 307 8.98 34.56 29.59
N THR A 308 7.76 35.10 29.68
CA THR A 308 7.37 36.05 30.72
C THR A 308 7.47 35.46 32.14
N LEU A 309 7.38 34.13 32.27
CA LEU A 309 7.49 33.42 33.54
C LEU A 309 8.95 33.12 33.94
N GLN A 310 9.94 33.46 33.11
CA GLN A 310 11.37 33.19 33.34
C GLN A 310 11.73 31.70 33.56
N ILE A 311 10.89 30.78 33.08
CA ILE A 311 11.07 29.32 33.22
C ILE A 311 11.64 28.66 31.96
N VAL A 312 11.76 29.39 30.85
CA VAL A 312 12.16 28.82 29.55
C VAL A 312 13.68 28.77 29.44
N GLN A 313 14.23 27.58 29.16
CA GLN A 313 15.64 27.34 28.86
C GLN A 313 15.77 26.81 27.42
N THR A 314 16.44 27.57 26.56
CA THR A 314 16.74 27.12 25.19
C THR A 314 17.94 26.17 25.18
N ILE A 315 17.82 25.06 24.46
CA ILE A 315 18.92 24.14 24.14
C ILE A 315 19.35 24.43 22.71
N HIS A 316 20.62 24.78 22.53
CA HIS A 316 21.16 25.13 21.21
C HIS A 316 21.71 23.89 20.49
N ASP A 317 21.93 24.01 19.17
CA ASP A 317 22.40 22.89 18.34
C ASP A 317 23.74 22.29 18.80
N GLN A 318 24.61 23.12 19.38
CA GLN A 318 25.89 22.71 19.98
C GLN A 318 25.74 21.86 21.26
N ASP A 319 24.61 21.99 21.96
CA ASP A 319 24.31 21.27 23.20
C ASP A 319 23.52 19.96 22.93
N MET A 320 23.14 19.73 21.66
CA MET A 320 22.48 18.51 21.21
C MET A 320 23.50 17.43 20.83
N LEU A 321 23.07 16.16 20.91
CA LEU A 321 23.87 14.99 20.57
C LEU A 321 24.59 15.16 19.22
N ASN A 322 25.89 14.90 19.19
CA ASN A 322 26.61 14.84 17.92
C ASN A 322 26.19 13.58 17.13
N LYS A 323 26.68 13.44 15.89
CA LYS A 323 26.32 12.32 15.01
C LYS A 323 26.77 10.95 15.55
N SER A 324 27.91 10.88 16.26
CA SER A 324 28.41 9.62 16.83
C SER A 324 27.57 9.17 18.02
N ASP A 325 27.23 10.08 18.92
CA ASP A 325 26.45 9.79 20.13
C ASP A 325 25.01 9.43 19.75
N LEU A 326 24.44 10.16 18.79
CA LEU A 326 23.12 9.86 18.23
C LEU A 326 23.08 8.44 17.62
N LYS A 327 24.11 8.07 16.85
CA LYS A 327 24.23 6.72 16.29
C LYS A 327 24.29 5.66 17.38
N GLN A 328 25.10 5.88 18.42
CA GLN A 328 25.24 4.92 19.53
C GLN A 328 23.91 4.69 20.25
N ILE A 329 23.19 5.77 20.59
CA ILE A 329 21.89 5.70 21.26
C ILE A 329 20.86 4.98 20.37
N ILE A 330 20.77 5.34 19.09
CA ILE A 330 19.85 4.69 18.16
C ILE A 330 20.14 3.18 18.03
N GLN A 331 21.41 2.80 17.93
CA GLN A 331 21.80 1.38 17.82
C GLN A 331 21.45 0.60 19.10
N GLN A 332 21.60 1.21 20.28
CA GLN A 332 21.18 0.63 21.56
C GLN A 332 19.66 0.47 21.67
N LEU A 333 18.87 1.38 21.10
CA LEU A 333 17.40 1.31 21.16
C LEU A 333 16.83 0.31 20.15
N ILE A 334 17.37 0.28 18.93
CA ILE A 334 16.88 -0.61 17.85
C ILE A 334 17.27 -2.07 18.11
N ASN A 335 18.48 -2.30 18.66
CA ASN A 335 19.13 -3.60 18.79
C ASN A 335 19.28 -4.33 17.43
N GLU A 336 19.67 -5.61 17.44
CA GLU A 336 19.76 -6.45 16.21
C GLU A 336 18.39 -6.85 15.64
N ASN A 337 17.30 -6.35 16.23
CA ASN A 337 15.93 -6.76 15.91
C ASN A 337 15.31 -5.97 14.75
N CYS A 338 15.95 -4.94 14.22
CA CYS A 338 15.50 -4.28 12.99
C CYS A 338 16.56 -4.31 11.89
N THR A 339 16.16 -4.60 10.67
CA THR A 339 17.08 -4.68 9.52
C THR A 339 16.49 -3.94 8.33
N LEU A 340 17.28 -3.03 7.77
CA LEU A 340 16.95 -2.31 6.54
C LEU A 340 17.44 -3.11 5.33
N VAL A 341 16.59 -3.34 4.33
CA VAL A 341 16.92 -4.07 3.10
C VAL A 341 16.67 -3.16 1.91
N THR A 342 17.74 -2.91 1.15
CA THR A 342 17.73 -2.00 -0.01
C THR A 342 18.41 -2.68 -1.20
N SER A 343 18.23 -2.13 -2.40
CA SER A 343 18.88 -2.63 -3.60
C SER A 343 19.09 -1.51 -4.60
N THR A 344 20.12 -1.65 -5.45
CA THR A 344 20.43 -0.65 -6.49
C THR A 344 19.30 -0.46 -7.51
N ILE A 345 18.61 -1.55 -7.85
CA ILE A 345 17.46 -1.57 -8.76
C ILE A 345 16.39 -2.54 -8.24
N ASN A 346 15.18 -2.41 -8.79
CA ASN A 346 14.09 -3.32 -8.46
C ASN A 346 14.26 -4.70 -9.11
N GLY A 347 13.79 -5.74 -8.41
CA GLY A 347 13.84 -7.13 -8.91
C GLY A 347 15.11 -7.91 -8.55
N LEU A 348 15.96 -7.40 -7.66
CA LEU A 348 17.16 -8.10 -7.16
C LEU A 348 16.90 -9.04 -5.97
N GLY A 349 15.65 -9.17 -5.51
CA GLY A 349 15.28 -10.21 -4.54
C GLY A 349 15.22 -9.78 -3.08
N LYS A 350 15.06 -8.48 -2.77
CA LYS A 350 14.88 -7.97 -1.38
C LYS A 350 13.84 -8.77 -0.57
N THR A 351 12.62 -8.90 -1.10
CA THR A 351 11.56 -9.69 -0.45
C THR A 351 11.97 -11.16 -0.26
N TYR A 352 12.71 -11.75 -1.21
CA TYR A 352 13.16 -13.14 -1.10
C TYR A 352 14.21 -13.29 0.01
N LEU A 353 15.19 -12.38 0.08
CA LEU A 353 16.19 -12.31 1.15
C LEU A 353 15.51 -12.23 2.53
N ILE A 354 14.55 -11.32 2.70
CA ILE A 354 13.81 -11.16 3.96
C ILE A 354 13.05 -12.45 4.31
N LYS A 355 12.32 -13.04 3.36
CA LYS A 355 11.61 -14.31 3.58
C LYS A 355 12.56 -15.44 3.99
N ASN A 356 13.73 -15.54 3.37
CA ASN A 356 14.72 -16.57 3.69
C ASN A 356 15.27 -16.38 5.11
N GLU A 357 15.59 -15.15 5.51
CA GLU A 357 16.06 -14.86 6.87
C GLU A 357 15.01 -15.14 7.95
N ILE A 358 13.76 -14.80 7.68
CA ILE A 358 12.64 -15.09 8.59
C ILE A 358 12.43 -16.61 8.70
N ARG A 359 12.50 -17.34 7.58
CA ARG A 359 12.43 -18.81 7.56
C ARG A 359 13.57 -19.45 8.36
N LYS A 360 14.81 -18.98 8.19
CA LYS A 360 15.97 -19.45 8.96
C LYS A 360 15.81 -19.25 10.46
N LYS A 361 15.08 -18.20 10.87
CA LYS A 361 14.74 -17.92 12.28
C LYS A 361 13.50 -18.69 12.77
N ASN A 362 12.89 -19.56 11.96
CA ASN A 362 11.65 -20.28 12.26
C ASN A 362 10.50 -19.36 12.74
N LYS A 363 10.40 -18.16 12.15
CA LYS A 363 9.35 -17.19 12.49
C LYS A 363 8.28 -17.13 11.40
N LYS A 364 7.03 -16.83 11.79
CA LYS A 364 5.95 -16.59 10.82
C LYS A 364 6.23 -15.30 10.04
N TYR A 365 6.09 -15.36 8.71
CA TYR A 365 6.29 -14.21 7.84
C TYR A 365 5.02 -13.37 7.71
N ILE A 366 5.05 -12.11 8.18
CA ILE A 366 3.96 -11.15 8.04
C ILE A 366 4.42 -10.00 7.13
N LYS A 367 3.76 -9.82 5.98
CA LYS A 367 4.06 -8.71 5.06
C LYS A 367 3.11 -7.54 5.32
N PHE A 368 3.67 -6.36 5.54
CA PHE A 368 2.95 -5.13 5.86
C PHE A 368 3.33 -3.99 4.89
N PRO A 369 2.57 -3.77 3.80
CA PRO A 369 2.88 -2.73 2.82
C PRO A 369 2.41 -1.33 3.28
N ILE A 370 3.25 -0.31 3.05
CA ILE A 370 2.96 1.12 3.27
C ILE A 370 3.27 1.89 1.98
N ARG A 371 2.23 2.46 1.34
CA ARG A 371 2.32 3.12 0.03
C ARG A 371 1.28 4.23 -0.09
N GLY A 372 1.59 5.26 -0.88
CA GLY A 372 0.66 6.34 -1.21
C GLY A 372 0.54 7.39 -0.11
N ASP A 373 -0.70 7.83 0.11
CA ASP A 373 -1.04 8.75 1.20
C ASP A 373 -1.07 8.00 2.53
N ILE A 374 -0.43 8.60 3.53
CA ILE A 374 -0.31 8.03 4.87
C ILE A 374 -1.49 8.52 5.70
N ASP A 375 -2.30 7.58 6.14
CA ASP A 375 -3.23 7.76 7.27
C ASP A 375 -2.73 6.89 8.42
N VAL A 376 -2.24 7.54 9.47
CA VAL A 376 -1.63 6.87 10.62
C VAL A 376 -2.64 5.98 11.36
N ASP A 377 -3.90 6.40 11.50
CA ASP A 377 -4.90 5.59 12.19
C ASP A 377 -5.32 4.37 11.35
N ASN A 378 -5.32 4.50 10.02
CA ASN A 378 -5.52 3.35 9.13
C ASN A 378 -4.36 2.35 9.23
N ILE A 379 -3.11 2.83 9.18
CA ILE A 379 -1.93 1.99 9.40
C ILE A 379 -1.99 1.30 10.77
N ALA A 380 -2.39 2.05 11.80
CA ALA A 380 -2.56 1.53 13.14
C ALA A 380 -3.59 0.39 13.19
N LYS A 381 -4.81 0.62 12.67
CA LYS A 381 -5.87 -0.42 12.56
C LYS A 381 -5.38 -1.68 11.85
N ARG A 382 -4.71 -1.51 10.71
CA ARG A 382 -4.17 -2.65 9.94
C ARG A 382 -3.10 -3.42 10.72
N LEU A 383 -2.32 -2.77 11.59
CA LEU A 383 -1.36 -3.47 12.46
C LEU A 383 -2.06 -4.19 13.62
N LEU A 384 -3.13 -3.62 14.18
CA LEU A 384 -3.94 -4.27 15.22
C LEU A 384 -4.51 -5.61 14.75
N ASP A 385 -4.91 -5.71 13.48
CA ASP A 385 -5.41 -6.96 12.88
C ASP A 385 -4.38 -8.11 12.96
N TYR A 386 -3.08 -7.79 13.04
CA TYR A 386 -2.00 -8.76 13.23
C TYR A 386 -1.59 -8.96 14.68
N GLY A 387 -2.21 -8.28 15.66
CA GLY A 387 -1.80 -8.28 17.07
C GLY A 387 -1.66 -9.70 17.64
N ASP A 388 -2.69 -10.53 17.43
CA ASP A 388 -2.67 -11.93 17.87
C ASP A 388 -1.58 -12.73 17.17
N GLU A 389 -1.32 -12.51 15.88
CA GLU A 389 -0.26 -13.24 15.17
C GLU A 389 1.14 -12.82 15.62
N LEU A 390 1.34 -11.53 15.87
CA LEU A 390 2.62 -10.97 16.30
C LEU A 390 3.01 -11.50 17.68
N ILE A 391 2.03 -11.71 18.56
CA ILE A 391 2.26 -12.14 19.94
C ILE A 391 2.20 -13.67 20.10
N SER A 392 1.24 -14.35 19.47
CA SER A 392 1.02 -15.79 19.68
C SER A 392 1.79 -16.71 18.73
N LEU A 393 2.19 -16.25 17.54
CA LEU A 393 2.75 -17.11 16.48
C LEU A 393 4.25 -16.92 16.22
N ASN A 394 4.98 -16.30 17.16
CA ASN A 394 6.43 -16.03 17.03
C ASN A 394 6.77 -15.45 15.64
N ALA A 395 6.14 -14.33 15.29
CA ALA A 395 6.22 -13.77 13.95
C ALA A 395 7.44 -12.84 13.75
N ALA A 396 7.68 -12.49 12.48
CA ALA A 396 8.55 -11.40 12.06
C ALA A 396 7.77 -10.50 11.09
N LEU A 397 7.93 -9.19 11.28
CA LEU A 397 7.22 -8.17 10.52
C LEU A 397 8.10 -7.69 9.37
N HIS A 398 7.60 -7.78 8.14
CA HIS A 398 8.22 -7.20 6.97
C HIS A 398 7.43 -5.97 6.53
N ILE A 399 7.95 -4.78 6.80
CA ILE A 399 7.39 -3.49 6.36
C ILE A 399 7.91 -3.18 4.94
N ASP A 400 7.03 -3.23 3.95
CA ASP A 400 7.32 -2.93 2.53
C ASP A 400 6.92 -1.48 2.23
N ILE A 401 7.91 -0.59 2.17
CA ILE A 401 7.73 0.85 1.96
C ILE A 401 7.94 1.16 0.47
N GLY A 402 6.84 1.53 -0.20
CA GLY A 402 6.87 1.98 -1.60
C GLY A 402 6.99 3.49 -1.74
N THR A 403 6.42 4.03 -2.80
CA THR A 403 6.33 5.49 -3.04
C THR A 403 5.34 6.14 -2.07
N ILE A 404 5.76 7.22 -1.42
CA ILE A 404 5.00 7.90 -0.35
C ILE A 404 4.90 9.40 -0.64
N ASN A 405 3.71 9.96 -0.45
CA ASN A 405 3.45 11.38 -0.70
C ASN A 405 3.85 12.27 0.49
N ASN A 406 3.59 11.82 1.72
CA ASN A 406 3.89 12.56 2.95
C ASN A 406 4.97 11.86 3.79
N VAL A 407 6.25 12.17 3.50
CA VAL A 407 7.39 11.58 4.21
C VAL A 407 7.44 12.02 5.69
N LYS A 408 6.88 13.18 6.05
CA LYS A 408 6.96 13.69 7.44
C LYS A 408 6.22 12.80 8.43
N GLN A 409 4.97 12.45 8.13
CA GLN A 409 4.18 11.55 9.00
C GLN A 409 4.78 10.14 9.05
N LEU A 410 5.39 9.68 7.94
CA LEU A 410 6.14 8.42 7.94
C LEU A 410 7.31 8.47 8.92
N ASN A 411 8.09 9.55 8.94
CA ASN A 411 9.24 9.70 9.82
C ASN A 411 8.83 9.56 11.28
N GLU A 412 7.80 10.31 11.70
CA GLU A 412 7.28 10.28 13.07
C GLU A 412 6.81 8.88 13.46
N LEU A 413 6.09 8.19 12.57
CA LEU A 413 5.63 6.81 12.78
C LEU A 413 6.80 5.84 12.90
N ILE A 414 7.75 5.90 11.98
CA ILE A 414 8.91 5.01 11.90
C ILE A 414 9.84 5.20 13.11
N TYR A 415 10.03 6.45 13.57
CA TYR A 415 10.79 6.73 14.79
C TYR A 415 10.13 6.06 15.99
N CYS A 416 8.82 6.24 16.16
CA CYS A 416 8.08 5.67 17.27
C CYS A 416 8.10 4.12 17.23
N LEU A 417 7.76 3.54 16.08
CA LEU A 417 7.66 2.10 15.89
C LEU A 417 9.00 1.37 16.07
N LEU A 418 10.10 1.91 15.54
CA LEU A 418 11.38 1.19 15.56
C LEU A 418 12.18 1.39 16.84
N LEU A 419 12.09 2.59 17.45
CA LEU A 419 12.82 2.89 18.69
C LEU A 419 12.05 2.43 19.93
N PHE A 420 10.74 2.66 19.97
CA PHE A 420 9.93 2.41 21.15
C PHE A 420 8.99 1.21 21.00
N ARG A 421 8.95 0.59 19.83
CA ARG A 421 8.07 -0.55 19.52
C ARG A 421 6.58 -0.22 19.66
N SER A 422 6.24 1.07 19.69
CA SER A 422 4.87 1.53 19.89
C SER A 422 4.72 2.95 19.34
N PHE A 423 3.51 3.31 18.93
CA PHE A 423 3.18 4.67 18.52
C PHE A 423 1.70 4.98 18.76
N ARG A 424 1.42 6.27 18.97
CA ARG A 424 0.07 6.85 18.98
C ARG A 424 0.16 8.32 18.52
N LEU A 425 0.10 8.55 17.21
CA LEU A 425 0.16 9.91 16.65
C LEU A 425 -1.22 10.57 16.53
N LYS A 426 -2.29 9.76 16.56
CA LYS A 426 -3.70 10.20 16.58
C LYS A 426 -4.47 9.40 17.65
N GLN A 427 -5.57 8.76 17.26
CA GLN A 427 -6.51 8.13 18.21
C GLN A 427 -6.22 6.65 18.46
N ILE A 428 -5.39 6.01 17.64
CA ILE A 428 -5.15 4.58 17.75
C ILE A 428 -3.71 4.33 18.17
N ALA A 429 -3.57 3.60 19.28
CA ALA A 429 -2.28 3.13 19.76
C ALA A 429 -1.96 1.76 19.17
N VAL A 430 -0.69 1.54 18.82
CA VAL A 430 -0.17 0.23 18.44
C VAL A 430 1.07 -0.07 19.26
N TYR A 431 1.24 -1.34 19.57
CA TYR A 431 2.42 -1.91 20.21
C TYR A 431 2.82 -3.17 19.46
N VAL A 432 4.11 -3.30 19.15
CA VAL A 432 4.72 -4.49 18.57
C VAL A 432 5.68 -5.06 19.64
N PRO A 433 5.65 -6.37 19.93
CA PRO A 433 6.57 -6.95 20.90
C PRO A 433 8.05 -6.72 20.54
N SER A 434 8.89 -6.56 21.56
CA SER A 434 10.33 -6.26 21.37
C SER A 434 11.13 -7.42 20.76
N ASP A 435 10.65 -8.64 20.90
CA ASP A 435 11.22 -9.88 20.37
C ASP A 435 10.79 -10.18 18.92
N VAL A 436 9.83 -9.42 18.38
CA VAL A 436 9.42 -9.49 16.98
C VAL A 436 10.44 -8.72 16.11
N PRO A 437 11.18 -9.41 15.22
CA PRO A 437 12.09 -8.74 14.31
C PRO A 437 11.32 -7.96 13.26
N ILE A 438 11.80 -6.76 12.93
CA ILE A 438 11.21 -5.87 11.92
C ILE A 438 12.20 -5.72 10.76
N TYR A 439 11.82 -6.21 9.58
CA TYR A 439 12.54 -5.99 8.33
C TYR A 439 11.87 -4.87 7.56
N ILE A 440 12.65 -3.94 7.05
CA ILE A 440 12.16 -2.79 6.27
C ILE A 440 12.69 -2.94 4.86
N GLU A 441 11.79 -3.12 3.90
CA GLU A 441 12.12 -3.11 2.47
C GLU A 441 11.79 -1.74 1.90
N LEU A 442 12.76 -1.12 1.22
CA LEU A 442 12.54 0.10 0.45
C LEU A 442 12.49 -0.21 -1.05
N ASP A 443 11.52 0.37 -1.75
CA ASP A 443 11.52 0.42 -3.21
C ASP A 443 12.77 1.17 -3.73
N SER A 444 13.33 0.71 -4.86
CA SER A 444 14.51 1.32 -5.49
C SER A 444 14.13 2.44 -6.47
N SER A 445 12.95 3.04 -6.30
CA SER A 445 12.53 4.18 -7.11
C SER A 445 13.23 5.47 -6.65
N PRO A 446 13.45 6.44 -7.55
CA PRO A 446 14.08 7.71 -7.21
C PRO A 446 13.45 8.43 -6.02
N SER A 447 12.11 8.40 -5.93
CA SER A 447 11.36 9.01 -4.84
C SER A 447 11.59 8.30 -3.50
N SER A 448 11.68 6.97 -3.51
CA SER A 448 11.98 6.18 -2.30
C SER A 448 13.44 6.33 -1.84
N ILE A 449 14.39 6.48 -2.77
CA ILE A 449 15.80 6.76 -2.44
C ILE A 449 15.95 8.14 -1.78
N ASN A 450 15.33 9.18 -2.36
CA ASN A 450 15.29 10.50 -1.73
C ASN A 450 14.55 10.48 -0.39
N GLY A 451 13.53 9.62 -0.24
CA GLY A 451 12.84 9.38 1.03
C GLY A 451 13.74 8.71 2.07
N GLN A 452 14.62 7.79 1.65
CA GLN A 452 15.59 7.14 2.53
C GLN A 452 16.56 8.15 3.16
N GLU A 453 17.07 9.11 2.39
CA GLU A 453 17.96 10.14 2.91
C GLU A 453 17.28 11.03 3.98
N LYS A 454 15.97 11.27 3.81
CA LYS A 454 15.15 12.06 4.74
C LYS A 454 14.79 11.33 6.03
N ILE A 455 14.86 9.99 6.05
CA ILE A 455 14.66 9.19 7.27
C ILE A 455 16.01 8.99 7.94
N VAL A 456 16.34 9.92 8.85
CA VAL A 456 17.62 9.93 9.58
C VAL A 456 17.93 8.58 10.23
N LEU A 457 16.91 7.91 10.75
CA LEU A 457 17.05 6.61 11.41
C LEU A 457 17.70 5.53 10.51
N PHE A 458 17.38 5.51 9.22
CA PHE A 458 17.87 4.51 8.28
C PHE A 458 19.39 4.57 8.07
N GLN A 459 20.01 5.73 8.31
CA GLN A 459 21.45 5.92 8.22
C GLN A 459 22.21 5.20 9.35
N PHE A 460 21.52 4.84 10.45
CA PHE A 460 22.13 4.24 11.64
C PHE A 460 21.74 2.77 11.85
N MET A 461 20.80 2.25 11.05
CA MET A 461 20.34 0.87 11.10
C MET A 461 21.32 -0.11 10.46
N ASN A 462 21.28 -1.38 10.88
CA ASN A 462 21.91 -2.46 10.14
C ASN A 462 21.23 -2.58 8.77
N SER A 463 22.01 -2.46 7.70
CA SER A 463 21.51 -2.47 6.33
C SER A 463 22.09 -3.62 5.53
N LYS A 464 21.24 -4.28 4.75
CA LYS A 464 21.60 -5.27 3.74
C LYS A 464 21.28 -4.68 2.38
N HIS A 465 22.32 -4.38 1.62
CA HIS A 465 22.19 -3.82 0.29
C HIS A 465 22.46 -4.91 -0.77
N ILE A 466 21.63 -4.96 -1.80
CA ILE A 466 21.79 -5.89 -2.93
C ILE A 466 22.21 -5.09 -4.16
N ASP A 467 23.46 -5.27 -4.59
CA ASP A 467 24.04 -4.55 -5.73
C ASP A 467 23.67 -5.18 -7.08
N SER A 468 23.63 -6.51 -7.12
CA SER A 468 23.44 -7.28 -8.35
C SER A 468 22.87 -8.67 -8.04
N ILE A 469 22.56 -9.44 -9.09
CA ILE A 469 22.17 -10.85 -8.97
C ILE A 469 23.31 -11.66 -8.36
N ASP A 470 23.01 -12.36 -7.27
CA ASP A 470 23.89 -13.38 -6.69
C ASP A 470 23.58 -14.76 -7.28
N TRP A 471 24.36 -15.19 -8.27
CA TRP A 471 24.17 -16.48 -8.92
C TRP A 471 24.41 -17.68 -8.00
N ASP A 472 25.22 -17.53 -6.95
CA ASP A 472 25.48 -18.61 -5.99
C ASP A 472 24.24 -18.88 -5.12
N GLY A 473 23.38 -17.88 -4.96
CA GLY A 473 22.08 -17.98 -4.30
C GLY A 473 20.93 -18.48 -5.20
N PHE A 474 21.21 -18.91 -6.44
CA PHE A 474 20.17 -19.41 -7.34
C PHE A 474 19.64 -20.79 -6.91
N GLU A 475 18.34 -20.87 -6.64
CA GLU A 475 17.63 -22.12 -6.36
C GLU A 475 16.76 -22.53 -7.55
N ILE A 476 16.72 -23.84 -7.85
CA ILE A 476 15.84 -24.40 -8.88
C ILE A 476 14.40 -24.44 -8.34
N TYR A 477 13.66 -23.34 -8.53
CA TYR A 477 12.30 -23.17 -7.99
C TYR A 477 11.20 -23.82 -8.85
N ASN A 478 11.47 -24.09 -10.13
CA ASN A 478 10.57 -24.78 -11.04
C ASN A 478 11.38 -25.81 -11.84
N PRO A 479 11.69 -26.97 -11.25
CA PRO A 479 12.59 -27.95 -11.88
C PRO A 479 12.17 -28.35 -13.30
N PRO A 480 10.89 -28.68 -13.59
CA PRO A 480 10.49 -29.05 -14.95
C PRO A 480 10.82 -27.98 -15.99
N ALA A 481 10.45 -26.73 -15.74
CA ALA A 481 10.68 -25.65 -16.70
C ALA A 481 12.17 -25.33 -16.87
N ILE A 482 12.91 -25.23 -15.76
CA ILE A 482 14.35 -24.94 -15.79
C ILE A 482 15.11 -26.05 -16.50
N HIS A 483 14.85 -27.32 -16.17
CA HIS A 483 15.56 -28.43 -16.79
C HIS A 483 15.23 -28.57 -18.27
N LEU A 484 13.98 -28.32 -18.70
CA LEU A 484 13.64 -28.34 -20.13
C LEU A 484 14.46 -27.27 -20.88
N VAL A 485 14.47 -26.04 -20.37
CA VAL A 485 15.23 -24.92 -20.96
C VAL A 485 16.71 -25.25 -21.04
N VAL A 486 17.32 -25.66 -19.94
CA VAL A 486 18.76 -25.97 -19.89
C VAL A 486 19.14 -27.13 -20.82
N ASN A 487 18.29 -28.16 -20.94
CA ASN A 487 18.53 -29.26 -21.88
C ASN A 487 18.48 -28.81 -23.34
N TYR A 488 17.53 -27.97 -23.70
CA TYR A 488 17.48 -27.40 -25.05
C TYR A 488 18.69 -26.51 -25.33
N LEU A 489 19.09 -25.66 -24.37
CA LEU A 489 20.30 -24.83 -24.51
C LEU A 489 21.56 -25.68 -24.71
N GLN A 490 21.74 -26.74 -23.91
CA GLN A 490 22.85 -27.69 -24.09
C GLN A 490 22.78 -28.39 -25.45
N ALA A 491 21.60 -28.86 -25.86
CA ALA A 491 21.43 -29.61 -27.11
C ALA A 491 21.65 -28.75 -28.36
N ILE A 492 21.33 -27.46 -28.29
CA ILE A 492 21.63 -26.47 -29.33
C ILE A 492 23.14 -26.22 -29.39
N LYS A 493 23.79 -26.05 -28.22
CA LYS A 493 25.24 -25.83 -28.11
C LYS A 493 26.06 -26.98 -28.70
N ASP A 494 25.70 -28.21 -28.34
CA ASP A 494 26.42 -29.41 -28.79
C ASP A 494 25.90 -29.96 -30.12
N LYS A 495 24.91 -29.31 -30.74
CA LYS A 495 24.21 -29.74 -31.96
C LYS A 495 23.54 -31.13 -31.85
N THR A 496 23.36 -31.65 -30.65
CA THR A 496 22.66 -32.94 -30.43
C THR A 496 21.17 -32.84 -30.70
N ILE A 497 20.60 -31.62 -30.74
CA ILE A 497 19.20 -31.37 -31.11
C ILE A 497 18.87 -31.87 -32.53
N LEU A 498 19.86 -32.07 -33.40
CA LEU A 498 19.64 -32.61 -34.75
C LEU A 498 19.11 -34.05 -34.71
N ALA A 499 19.57 -34.87 -33.76
CA ALA A 499 19.27 -36.30 -33.67
C ALA A 499 18.49 -36.69 -32.41
N ARG A 500 18.24 -35.74 -31.50
CA ARG A 500 17.57 -35.99 -30.22
C ARG A 500 16.20 -35.34 -30.16
N HIS A 501 15.22 -36.09 -29.65
CA HIS A 501 13.95 -35.55 -29.18
C HIS A 501 14.04 -35.25 -27.69
N ILE A 502 13.68 -34.03 -27.31
CA ILE A 502 13.61 -33.58 -25.93
C ILE A 502 12.14 -33.23 -25.69
N THR A 503 11.51 -33.90 -24.74
CA THR A 503 10.12 -33.67 -24.36
C THR A 503 10.05 -33.49 -22.85
N GLU A 504 8.96 -32.92 -22.36
CA GLU A 504 8.75 -32.68 -20.93
C GLU A 504 8.85 -33.97 -20.09
N ASP A 505 8.45 -35.11 -20.67
CA ASP A 505 8.51 -36.42 -20.02
C ASP A 505 9.91 -37.06 -19.99
N ASN A 506 10.85 -36.57 -20.82
CA ASN A 506 12.17 -37.18 -21.03
C ASN A 506 13.33 -36.17 -20.87
N VAL A 507 13.24 -35.32 -19.84
CA VAL A 507 14.27 -34.33 -19.53
C VAL A 507 15.21 -34.86 -18.43
N PRO A 508 16.53 -34.98 -18.68
CA PRO A 508 17.47 -35.31 -17.62
C PRO A 508 17.70 -34.09 -16.71
N TYR A 509 17.84 -34.36 -15.41
CA TYR A 509 18.02 -33.34 -14.40
C TYR A 509 19.51 -33.08 -14.20
N PHE A 510 19.96 -31.87 -14.56
CA PHE A 510 21.32 -31.42 -14.29
C PHE A 510 21.47 -30.92 -12.85
N ASP A 511 22.69 -30.88 -12.34
CA ASP A 511 22.97 -30.21 -11.07
C ASP A 511 22.84 -28.68 -11.20
N THR A 512 22.68 -27.99 -10.07
CA THR A 512 22.48 -26.54 -10.02
C THR A 512 23.62 -25.75 -10.69
N SER A 513 24.88 -26.20 -10.56
CA SER A 513 26.02 -25.47 -11.12
C SER A 513 26.02 -25.54 -12.65
N THR A 514 25.69 -26.70 -13.22
CA THR A 514 25.51 -26.87 -14.66
C THR A 514 24.34 -26.03 -15.19
N CYS A 515 23.20 -26.02 -14.49
CA CYS A 515 22.06 -25.17 -14.84
C CYS A 515 22.43 -23.68 -14.85
N ILE A 516 23.13 -23.21 -13.81
CA ILE A 516 23.58 -21.81 -13.71
C ILE A 516 24.47 -21.45 -14.89
N ASN A 517 25.47 -22.28 -15.22
CA ASN A 517 26.41 -21.99 -16.29
C ASN A 517 25.70 -21.83 -17.65
N LEU A 518 24.79 -22.75 -17.97
CA LEU A 518 24.05 -22.71 -19.24
C LEU A 518 23.07 -21.53 -19.31
N LEU A 519 22.32 -21.27 -18.23
CA LEU A 519 21.44 -20.10 -18.16
C LEU A 519 22.21 -18.81 -18.26
N LYS A 520 23.33 -18.68 -17.54
CA LYS A 520 24.17 -17.48 -17.52
C LYS A 520 24.78 -17.20 -18.89
N GLU A 521 25.30 -18.23 -19.57
CA GLU A 521 25.88 -18.10 -20.90
C GLU A 521 24.85 -17.58 -21.91
N SER A 522 23.64 -18.15 -21.95
CA SER A 522 22.61 -17.74 -22.91
C SER A 522 21.90 -16.43 -22.53
N PHE A 523 21.63 -16.21 -21.24
CA PHE A 523 20.88 -15.05 -20.78
C PHE A 523 21.66 -13.72 -20.91
N LEU A 524 23.00 -13.78 -20.81
CA LEU A 524 23.86 -12.59 -20.76
C LEU A 524 24.45 -12.14 -22.12
N GLN A 525 24.30 -12.91 -23.20
CA GLN A 525 25.04 -12.66 -24.47
C GLN A 525 24.96 -11.22 -25.00
N ASP A 526 23.79 -10.56 -24.85
CA ASP A 526 23.55 -9.19 -25.32
C ASP A 526 23.05 -8.24 -24.21
N LYS A 527 23.33 -8.55 -22.94
CA LYS A 527 22.83 -7.77 -21.80
C LYS A 527 23.97 -7.22 -20.97
N ASN A 528 23.80 -6.00 -20.48
CA ASN A 528 24.71 -5.46 -19.49
C ASN A 528 24.44 -6.13 -18.12
N PRO A 529 25.41 -6.86 -17.53
CA PRO A 529 25.26 -7.54 -16.24
C PRO A 529 24.89 -6.62 -15.07
N GLU A 530 25.09 -5.32 -15.20
CA GLU A 530 24.70 -4.35 -14.18
C GLU A 530 23.19 -4.15 -14.07
N PHE A 531 22.44 -4.39 -15.14
CA PHE A 531 21.00 -4.10 -15.20
C PHE A 531 20.14 -5.35 -15.14
N ILE A 532 20.71 -6.55 -15.03
CA ILE A 532 19.96 -7.79 -14.98
C ILE A 532 19.24 -7.97 -13.64
N THR A 533 18.07 -8.60 -13.67
CA THR A 533 17.26 -8.88 -12.46
C THR A 533 16.74 -10.31 -12.43
N TRP A 534 16.42 -10.82 -11.24
CA TRP A 534 15.79 -12.14 -11.11
C TRP A 534 14.46 -12.21 -11.85
N THR A 535 13.72 -11.09 -11.89
CA THR A 535 12.48 -10.99 -12.67
C THR A 535 12.75 -11.21 -14.17
N GLN A 536 13.81 -10.64 -14.72
CA GLN A 536 14.16 -10.88 -16.14
C GLN A 536 14.62 -12.30 -16.39
N LEU A 537 15.38 -12.91 -15.49
CA LEU A 537 15.76 -14.32 -15.62
C LEU A 537 14.53 -15.23 -15.57
N SER A 538 13.59 -14.98 -14.65
CA SER A 538 12.32 -15.71 -14.60
C SER A 538 11.51 -15.53 -15.87
N ILE A 539 11.45 -14.31 -16.43
CA ILE A 539 10.78 -14.04 -17.72
C ILE A 539 11.43 -14.86 -18.84
N PHE A 540 12.76 -14.83 -18.91
CA PHE A 540 13.54 -15.57 -19.91
C PHE A 540 13.24 -17.07 -19.84
N ILE A 541 13.30 -17.67 -18.65
CA ILE A 541 13.02 -19.09 -18.44
C ILE A 541 11.59 -19.43 -18.86
N SER A 542 10.59 -18.66 -18.45
CA SER A 542 9.19 -18.94 -18.80
C SER A 542 8.91 -18.87 -20.31
N VAL A 543 9.46 -17.86 -21.00
CA VAL A 543 9.29 -17.70 -22.45
C VAL A 543 9.97 -18.84 -23.20
N TYR A 544 11.19 -19.19 -22.81
CA TYR A 544 11.95 -20.26 -23.45
C TYR A 544 11.33 -21.62 -23.20
N TYR A 545 10.82 -21.85 -21.99
CA TYR A 545 10.08 -23.06 -21.65
C TYR A 545 8.90 -23.25 -22.61
N ASN A 546 8.05 -22.23 -22.78
CA ASN A 546 6.91 -22.32 -23.69
C ASN A 546 7.32 -22.54 -25.15
N LEU A 547 8.38 -21.86 -25.59
CA LEU A 547 8.93 -22.03 -26.93
C LEU A 547 9.41 -23.48 -27.16
N PHE A 548 10.19 -24.02 -26.23
CA PHE A 548 10.75 -25.37 -26.35
C PHE A 548 9.70 -26.46 -26.15
N ALA A 549 8.77 -26.28 -25.21
CA ALA A 549 7.66 -27.20 -25.00
C ALA A 549 6.78 -27.28 -26.25
N GLY A 550 6.40 -26.15 -26.83
CA GLY A 550 5.65 -26.12 -28.09
C GLY A 550 6.46 -26.68 -29.27
N PHE A 551 7.77 -26.39 -29.34
CA PHE A 551 8.65 -26.98 -30.35
C PHE A 551 8.71 -28.51 -30.25
N SER A 552 8.70 -29.06 -29.02
CA SER A 552 8.73 -30.50 -28.79
C SER A 552 7.45 -31.22 -29.26
N ARG A 553 6.30 -30.54 -29.21
CA ARG A 553 4.99 -31.08 -29.58
C ARG A 553 4.59 -30.81 -31.03
N CYS A 554 5.23 -29.82 -31.67
CA CYS A 554 4.97 -29.46 -33.05
C CYS A 554 5.37 -30.60 -34.02
N GLY A 555 4.38 -31.17 -34.69
CA GLY A 555 4.58 -32.26 -35.65
C GLY A 555 5.54 -31.89 -36.80
N TYR A 556 5.56 -30.63 -37.21
CA TYR A 556 6.47 -30.14 -38.27
C TYR A 556 7.94 -30.03 -37.84
N PHE A 557 8.22 -30.08 -36.53
CA PHE A 557 9.58 -29.92 -35.98
C PHE A 557 10.16 -31.23 -35.43
N LEU A 558 9.46 -32.34 -35.66
CA LEU A 558 9.96 -33.68 -35.37
C LEU A 558 11.09 -34.07 -36.33
N ILE A 559 12.02 -34.93 -35.88
CA ILE A 559 13.17 -35.37 -36.69
C ILE A 559 12.68 -36.04 -37.96
N ASP A 560 11.71 -36.95 -37.83
CA ASP A 560 11.20 -37.74 -38.94
C ASP A 560 10.37 -36.93 -39.94
N ALA A 561 9.91 -35.73 -39.54
CA ALA A 561 9.09 -34.87 -40.38
C ALA A 561 9.92 -33.91 -41.25
N LEU A 562 11.21 -33.72 -40.94
CA LEU A 562 12.08 -32.79 -41.64
C LEU A 562 13.04 -33.52 -42.60
N PRO A 563 13.15 -33.09 -43.86
CA PRO A 563 14.05 -33.67 -44.85
C PRO A 563 15.53 -33.39 -44.54
N ASP A 564 15.83 -32.29 -43.83
CA ASP A 564 17.16 -31.96 -43.33
C ASP A 564 17.09 -31.65 -41.82
N PRO A 565 17.73 -32.47 -40.95
CA PRO A 565 17.80 -32.22 -39.51
C PRO A 565 18.40 -30.86 -39.14
N GLN A 566 19.28 -30.29 -39.98
CA GLN A 566 19.93 -29.00 -39.75
C GLN A 566 18.91 -27.87 -39.58
N LEU A 567 17.75 -27.97 -40.24
CA LEU A 567 16.69 -26.96 -40.15
C LEU A 567 16.15 -26.80 -38.72
N ARG A 568 16.19 -27.85 -37.88
CA ARG A 568 15.78 -27.75 -36.47
C ARG A 568 16.67 -26.78 -35.71
N LEU A 569 17.98 -26.89 -35.92
CA LEU A 569 18.96 -26.03 -35.27
C LEU A 569 18.83 -24.59 -35.78
N ASP A 570 18.66 -24.41 -37.09
CA ASP A 570 18.54 -23.09 -37.71
C ASP A 570 17.27 -22.34 -37.24
N ILE A 571 16.13 -23.05 -37.13
CA ILE A 571 14.87 -22.49 -36.57
C ILE A 571 15.10 -22.04 -35.13
N LEU A 572 15.63 -22.92 -34.29
CA LEU A 572 15.84 -22.62 -32.87
C LEU A 572 16.82 -21.45 -32.70
N GLN A 573 17.98 -21.47 -33.38
CA GLN A 573 18.96 -20.38 -33.30
C GLN A 573 18.37 -19.04 -33.77
N SER A 574 17.59 -19.03 -34.86
CA SER A 574 16.92 -17.83 -35.36
C SER A 574 15.92 -17.28 -34.34
N LEU A 575 15.10 -18.14 -33.75
CA LEU A 575 14.15 -17.75 -32.71
C LEU A 575 14.85 -17.24 -31.44
N LEU A 576 15.94 -17.88 -31.04
CA LEU A 576 16.73 -17.48 -29.87
C LEU A 576 17.35 -16.09 -30.05
N GLN A 577 17.98 -15.83 -31.19
CA GLN A 577 18.56 -14.53 -31.53
C GLN A 577 17.51 -13.40 -31.48
N SER A 578 16.30 -13.67 -31.96
CA SER A 578 15.22 -12.68 -31.96
C SER A 578 14.46 -12.57 -30.63
N SER A 579 14.47 -13.62 -29.81
CA SER A 579 13.74 -13.68 -28.52
C SER A 579 14.22 -12.63 -27.50
N ASN A 580 15.45 -12.12 -27.65
CA ASN A 580 15.96 -11.02 -26.83
C ASN A 580 15.07 -9.79 -26.95
N GLN A 581 14.56 -9.46 -28.15
CA GLN A 581 13.62 -8.34 -28.32
C GLN A 581 12.27 -8.53 -27.62
N PHE A 582 11.92 -9.73 -27.15
CA PHE A 582 10.68 -9.98 -26.43
C PHE A 582 10.90 -10.01 -24.91
N THR A 583 12.02 -10.61 -24.48
CA THR A 583 12.39 -10.76 -23.07
C THR A 583 13.11 -9.54 -22.48
N SER A 584 13.67 -8.65 -23.33
CA SER A 584 14.55 -7.56 -22.89
C SER A 584 14.03 -6.13 -23.06
N LEU A 585 12.94 -5.88 -23.82
CA LEU A 585 12.50 -4.53 -24.25
C LEU A 585 12.82 -3.45 -23.22
N CYS A 586 13.86 -2.68 -23.55
CA CYS A 586 14.79 -2.06 -22.62
C CYS A 586 14.13 -1.18 -21.55
N VAL A 587 13.97 -1.75 -20.35
CA VAL A 587 13.80 -1.01 -19.09
C VAL A 587 15.17 -0.50 -18.59
N GLU A 588 16.24 -0.74 -19.34
CA GLU A 588 17.60 -0.30 -19.01
C GLU A 588 17.68 1.20 -18.77
N ASN A 589 16.99 2.03 -19.57
CA ASN A 589 16.98 3.48 -19.35
C ASN A 589 16.26 3.86 -18.04
N VAL A 590 15.18 3.15 -17.68
CA VAL A 590 14.50 3.34 -16.38
C VAL A 590 15.41 2.92 -15.23
N ARG A 591 16.19 1.84 -15.40
CA ARG A 591 17.15 1.37 -14.38
C ARG A 591 18.40 2.23 -14.29
N LYS A 592 18.84 2.80 -15.41
CA LYS A 592 19.87 3.84 -15.45
C LYS A 592 19.41 5.02 -14.61
N ASN A 593 18.15 5.45 -14.73
CA ASN A 593 17.59 6.49 -13.86
C ASN A 593 17.57 6.09 -12.38
N GLN A 594 17.28 4.83 -12.04
CA GLN A 594 17.33 4.35 -10.65
C GLN A 594 18.76 4.40 -10.09
N ARG A 595 19.75 3.98 -10.88
CA ARG A 595 21.18 4.03 -10.50
C ARG A 595 21.76 5.44 -10.51
N SER A 596 21.37 6.29 -11.45
CA SER A 596 21.86 7.66 -11.57
C SER A 596 21.47 8.47 -10.33
N VAL A 597 20.29 8.21 -9.77
CA VAL A 597 19.85 8.82 -8.50
C VAL A 597 20.76 8.39 -7.34
N HIS A 598 21.13 7.11 -7.23
CA HIS A 598 22.12 6.67 -6.26
C HIS A 598 23.50 7.33 -6.44
N LYS A 599 23.84 7.78 -7.66
CA LYS A 599 25.11 8.44 -8.01
C LYS A 599 25.03 9.96 -8.09
N ASN A 600 23.88 10.57 -7.80
CA ASN A 600 23.61 12.01 -8.00
C ASN A 600 23.87 12.52 -9.44
N GLU A 601 23.57 11.67 -10.43
CA GLU A 601 23.67 11.97 -11.86
C GLU A 601 22.29 12.37 -12.45
N PRO A 602 22.25 13.20 -13.52
CA PRO A 602 21.00 13.66 -14.12
C PRO A 602 20.14 12.50 -14.64
N THR A 603 18.84 12.56 -14.37
CA THR A 603 17.85 11.55 -14.79
C THR A 603 17.23 11.91 -16.13
N ILE A 604 16.90 10.88 -16.93
CA ILE A 604 16.23 11.02 -18.23
C ILE A 604 14.71 11.00 -18.02
N THR A 605 13.96 11.71 -18.86
CA THR A 605 12.49 11.69 -18.89
C THR A 605 11.94 10.27 -19.09
N PHE A 606 10.97 9.86 -18.27
CA PHE A 606 10.41 8.50 -18.28
C PHE A 606 9.82 8.10 -19.65
N SER A 607 9.26 9.05 -20.40
CA SER A 607 8.75 8.86 -21.76
C SER A 607 9.83 8.39 -22.75
N ASP A 608 11.06 8.86 -22.58
CA ASP A 608 12.19 8.56 -23.47
C ASP A 608 12.87 7.23 -23.08
N ALA A 609 12.53 6.70 -21.90
CA ALA A 609 13.02 5.43 -21.38
C ALA A 609 12.19 4.21 -21.80
N ILE A 610 11.00 4.42 -22.39
CA ILE A 610 10.11 3.34 -22.85
C ILE A 610 10.32 3.08 -24.35
N VAL A 611 10.56 1.82 -24.71
CA VAL A 611 10.61 1.41 -26.13
C VAL A 611 9.22 1.52 -26.75
N ARG A 612 9.06 2.41 -27.72
CA ARG A 612 7.79 2.62 -28.42
C ARG A 612 7.47 1.46 -29.36
N TRP A 613 6.18 1.12 -29.47
CA TRP A 613 5.69 0.05 -30.35
C TRP A 613 6.13 0.23 -31.81
N ASP A 614 6.13 1.45 -32.35
CA ASP A 614 6.54 1.73 -33.73
C ASP A 614 8.00 1.35 -34.04
N LYS A 615 8.85 1.28 -33.01
CA LYS A 615 10.28 0.97 -33.14
C LYS A 615 10.61 -0.50 -32.90
N THR A 616 9.66 -1.33 -32.49
CA THR A 616 9.91 -2.76 -32.24
C THR A 616 9.85 -3.58 -33.53
N GLN A 617 10.67 -4.63 -33.63
CA GLN A 617 10.69 -5.58 -34.76
C GLN A 617 10.52 -7.01 -34.24
N PRO A 618 9.37 -7.35 -33.63
CA PRO A 618 9.20 -8.65 -33.01
C PRO A 618 9.35 -9.75 -34.05
N PHE A 619 10.17 -10.76 -33.75
CA PHE A 619 10.17 -12.05 -34.45
C PHE A 619 10.15 -13.16 -33.39
N THR A 620 9.03 -13.87 -33.31
CA THR A 620 8.84 -14.99 -32.38
C THR A 620 7.80 -15.97 -32.94
N ILE A 621 7.53 -17.03 -32.17
CA ILE A 621 6.54 -18.06 -32.49
C ILE A 621 5.54 -18.21 -31.36
N VAL A 622 4.27 -18.43 -31.72
CA VAL A 622 3.20 -18.88 -30.84
C VAL A 622 2.74 -20.23 -31.35
N PHE A 623 2.53 -21.20 -30.46
CA PHE A 623 1.98 -22.49 -30.82
C PHE A 623 0.46 -22.48 -30.62
N SER A 624 -0.28 -22.99 -31.60
CA SER A 624 -1.75 -23.09 -31.55
C SER A 624 -2.21 -24.09 -30.49
N ALA A 625 -3.53 -24.18 -30.26
CA ALA A 625 -4.13 -25.22 -29.40
C ALA A 625 -3.93 -26.67 -29.91
N THR A 626 -3.36 -26.82 -31.10
CA THR A 626 -2.99 -28.09 -31.75
C THR A 626 -1.49 -28.17 -32.03
N ASP A 627 -0.69 -27.35 -31.32
CA ASP A 627 0.78 -27.28 -31.43
C ASP A 627 1.33 -26.88 -32.81
N ASN A 628 0.52 -26.23 -33.65
CA ASN A 628 0.97 -25.70 -34.94
C ASN A 628 1.67 -24.34 -34.77
N PRO A 629 2.74 -24.07 -35.52
CA PRO A 629 3.50 -22.84 -35.39
C PRO A 629 2.78 -21.65 -36.04
N ILE A 630 2.64 -20.55 -35.29
CA ILE A 630 2.17 -19.24 -35.75
C ILE A 630 3.32 -18.25 -35.59
N PHE A 631 3.96 -17.88 -36.69
CA PHE A 631 5.02 -16.87 -36.69
C PHE A 631 4.46 -15.48 -36.43
N VAL A 632 5.16 -14.71 -35.61
CA VAL A 632 4.76 -13.37 -35.18
C VAL A 632 5.82 -12.37 -35.63
N TYR A 633 5.47 -11.55 -36.63
CA TYR A 633 6.31 -10.48 -37.17
C TYR A 633 5.48 -9.37 -37.79
N LYS A 634 6.05 -8.17 -37.97
CA LYS A 634 5.34 -7.02 -38.58
C LYS A 634 5.44 -7.00 -40.09
N LYS A 635 6.65 -7.24 -40.61
CA LYS A 635 6.93 -7.27 -42.04
C LYS A 635 7.69 -8.54 -42.38
N PRO A 636 7.53 -9.09 -43.60
CA PRO A 636 8.30 -10.25 -44.04
C PRO A 636 9.82 -10.04 -43.95
N THR A 637 10.29 -8.79 -44.07
CA THR A 637 11.70 -8.40 -43.89
C THR A 637 12.22 -8.54 -42.46
N ASP A 638 11.34 -8.64 -41.47
CA ASP A 638 11.71 -8.84 -40.07
C ASP A 638 12.01 -10.32 -39.77
N VAL A 639 11.67 -11.23 -40.70
CA VAL A 639 11.99 -12.66 -40.60
C VAL A 639 13.43 -12.89 -41.05
N PRO A 640 14.25 -13.63 -40.28
CA PRO A 640 15.62 -13.97 -40.69
C PRO A 640 15.68 -14.61 -42.08
N SER A 641 16.55 -14.11 -42.95
CA SER A 641 16.65 -14.57 -44.36
C SER A 641 17.05 -16.04 -44.46
N THR A 642 17.89 -16.51 -43.54
CA THR A 642 18.26 -17.92 -43.38
C THR A 642 17.03 -18.80 -43.19
N LEU A 643 16.12 -18.41 -42.31
CA LEU A 643 14.88 -19.14 -42.03
C LEU A 643 13.96 -19.17 -43.27
N VAL A 644 13.84 -18.04 -43.96
CA VAL A 644 13.07 -17.94 -45.20
C VAL A 644 13.63 -18.91 -46.26
N GLU A 645 14.95 -18.99 -46.42
CA GLU A 645 15.62 -19.92 -47.34
C GLU A 645 15.45 -21.39 -46.93
N THR A 646 15.60 -21.69 -45.64
CA THR A 646 15.36 -23.01 -45.03
C THR A 646 13.95 -23.52 -45.34
N TYR A 647 12.91 -22.69 -45.15
CA TYR A 647 11.53 -23.08 -45.43
C TYR A 647 11.21 -23.21 -46.93
N LYS A 648 11.89 -22.44 -47.80
CA LYS A 648 11.81 -22.64 -49.26
C LYS A 648 12.23 -24.05 -49.64
N LEU A 649 13.41 -24.44 -49.16
CA LEU A 649 14.01 -25.73 -49.46
C LEU A 649 13.13 -26.88 -48.95
N TYR A 650 12.58 -26.74 -47.73
CA TYR A 650 11.62 -27.67 -47.13
C TYR A 650 10.37 -27.88 -48.00
N HIS A 651 9.74 -26.79 -48.47
CA HIS A 651 8.53 -26.88 -49.27
C HIS A 651 8.79 -27.43 -50.67
N GLU A 652 9.90 -27.05 -51.31
CA GLU A 652 10.30 -27.58 -52.61
C GLU A 652 10.47 -29.11 -52.60
N ILE A 653 10.93 -29.67 -51.48
CA ILE A 653 11.12 -31.12 -51.31
C ILE A 653 9.80 -31.86 -51.11
N ILE A 654 8.83 -31.27 -50.39
CA ILE A 654 7.59 -31.96 -49.99
C ILE A 654 6.51 -31.92 -51.08
N THR A 655 6.38 -30.82 -51.83
CA THR A 655 5.19 -30.65 -52.69
C THR A 655 5.33 -31.25 -54.09
N GLN A 656 6.54 -31.59 -54.57
CA GLN A 656 6.80 -32.04 -55.97
C GLN A 656 6.10 -31.18 -57.06
N GLN A 657 5.65 -29.96 -56.74
CA GLN A 657 4.93 -29.05 -57.61
C GLN A 657 5.64 -27.70 -57.61
N ARG A 658 6.06 -27.23 -58.78
CA ARG A 658 6.81 -25.98 -58.98
C ARG A 658 6.02 -24.69 -58.73
N ASN A 659 4.73 -24.75 -58.36
CA ASN A 659 3.87 -23.58 -58.26
C ASN A 659 2.97 -23.62 -57.01
N SER A 660 3.55 -23.41 -55.83
CA SER A 660 2.85 -22.78 -54.72
C SER A 660 3.75 -21.71 -54.12
N GLN A 661 3.22 -20.50 -53.95
CA GLN A 661 4.02 -19.33 -53.64
C GLN A 661 4.47 -19.36 -52.17
N LEU A 662 5.75 -19.08 -51.95
CA LEU A 662 6.38 -18.68 -50.68
C LEU A 662 5.55 -17.80 -49.72
N ASN A 663 4.57 -17.08 -50.28
CA ASN A 663 3.65 -16.20 -49.58
C ASN A 663 2.75 -16.90 -48.55
N ASP A 664 2.64 -18.24 -48.54
CA ASP A 664 1.72 -18.94 -47.63
C ASP A 664 2.28 -19.18 -46.20
N ILE A 665 3.60 -19.38 -46.03
CA ILE A 665 4.21 -19.55 -44.68
C ILE A 665 4.46 -18.21 -44.00
N PHE A 666 5.12 -17.30 -44.73
CA PHE A 666 5.46 -15.96 -44.25
C PHE A 666 4.67 -14.91 -45.04
N PRO A 667 3.33 -14.85 -44.88
CA PRO A 667 2.51 -13.89 -45.59
C PRO A 667 2.87 -12.46 -45.21
N ASP A 668 2.73 -11.54 -46.17
CA ASP A 668 2.64 -10.13 -45.84
C ASP A 668 1.25 -9.82 -45.30
N TYR A 669 1.17 -9.61 -43.99
CA TYR A 669 -0.09 -9.35 -43.28
C TYR A 669 -0.82 -8.10 -43.78
N HIS A 670 -0.17 -7.17 -44.48
CA HIS A 670 -0.85 -6.00 -45.05
C HIS A 670 -1.92 -6.37 -46.09
N TYR A 671 -1.83 -7.56 -46.70
CA TYR A 671 -2.80 -8.04 -47.68
C TYR A 671 -3.85 -8.99 -47.08
N PHE A 672 -3.82 -9.23 -45.77
CA PHE A 672 -4.81 -10.08 -45.11
C PHE A 672 -6.15 -9.38 -44.96
N THR A 673 -7.22 -10.12 -45.22
CA THR A 673 -8.60 -9.72 -44.93
C THR A 673 -8.94 -9.94 -43.46
N HIS A 674 -10.01 -9.30 -43.00
CA HIS A 674 -10.59 -9.51 -41.66
C HIS A 674 -10.77 -11.00 -41.33
N THR A 675 -11.38 -11.75 -42.25
CA THR A 675 -11.63 -13.18 -42.11
C THR A 675 -10.34 -13.97 -41.97
N GLN A 676 -9.30 -13.66 -42.75
CA GLN A 676 -8.02 -14.36 -42.67
C GLN A 676 -7.32 -14.11 -41.32
N PHE A 677 -7.37 -12.88 -40.79
CA PHE A 677 -6.88 -12.60 -39.44
C PHE A 677 -7.66 -13.38 -38.38
N PHE A 678 -8.98 -13.40 -38.47
CA PHE A 678 -9.83 -14.13 -37.53
C PHE A 678 -9.51 -15.62 -37.53
N LEU A 679 -9.43 -16.24 -38.72
CA LEU A 679 -9.08 -17.66 -38.88
C LEU A 679 -7.71 -18.00 -38.29
N LYS A 680 -6.72 -17.10 -38.37
CA LYS A 680 -5.42 -17.30 -37.71
C LYS A 680 -5.52 -17.19 -36.18
N LEU A 681 -6.29 -16.22 -35.67
CA LEU A 681 -6.42 -16.01 -34.22
C LEU A 681 -7.19 -17.13 -33.52
N VAL A 682 -8.24 -17.68 -34.14
CA VAL A 682 -9.01 -18.78 -33.52
C VAL A 682 -8.21 -20.07 -33.38
N LEU A 683 -7.05 -20.19 -34.00
CA LEU A 683 -6.12 -21.30 -33.77
C LEU A 683 -5.55 -21.29 -32.34
N LEU A 684 -5.58 -20.16 -31.64
CA LEU A 684 -5.08 -20.03 -30.27
C LEU A 684 -5.96 -20.74 -29.22
N SER A 685 -7.16 -21.20 -29.61
CA SER A 685 -8.16 -21.76 -28.71
C SER A 685 -8.96 -22.88 -29.38
N LYS A 686 -9.84 -23.53 -28.61
CA LYS A 686 -10.80 -24.53 -29.11
C LYS A 686 -12.23 -23.97 -29.19
N LYS A 687 -12.41 -22.66 -28.99
CA LYS A 687 -13.71 -21.99 -28.87
C LYS A 687 -14.64 -22.29 -30.04
N TYR A 688 -14.12 -22.29 -31.27
CA TYR A 688 -14.90 -22.57 -32.48
C TYR A 688 -14.68 -23.98 -33.04
N PHE A 689 -14.17 -24.89 -32.20
CA PHE A 689 -13.92 -26.28 -32.56
C PHE A 689 -14.74 -27.22 -31.67
N ASN A 690 -15.67 -27.97 -32.25
CA ASN A 690 -16.54 -28.90 -31.51
C ASN A 690 -17.31 -28.24 -30.33
N LYS A 691 -17.78 -27.00 -30.55
CA LYS A 691 -18.54 -26.21 -29.57
C LYS A 691 -19.72 -25.50 -30.25
N SER A 692 -20.71 -25.17 -29.43
CA SER A 692 -21.83 -24.29 -29.78
C SER A 692 -21.59 -22.90 -29.19
N ILE A 693 -21.89 -21.85 -29.93
CA ILE A 693 -21.56 -20.46 -29.59
C ILE A 693 -22.81 -19.59 -29.56
N CYS A 694 -22.93 -18.75 -28.53
CA CYS A 694 -23.96 -17.72 -28.49
C CYS A 694 -23.49 -16.48 -29.25
N LEU A 695 -24.24 -15.99 -30.23
CA LEU A 695 -23.84 -14.79 -30.98
C LEU A 695 -24.01 -13.47 -30.24
N LYS A 696 -24.65 -13.49 -29.06
CA LYS A 696 -24.87 -12.29 -28.23
C LYS A 696 -23.74 -12.11 -27.21
N CYS A 697 -23.47 -13.13 -26.39
CA CYS A 697 -22.42 -13.07 -25.38
C CYS A 697 -21.11 -13.73 -25.81
N TYR A 698 -21.08 -14.43 -26.95
CA TYR A 698 -19.92 -15.18 -27.46
C TYR A 698 -19.43 -16.30 -26.54
N GLY A 699 -20.21 -16.67 -25.52
CA GLY A 699 -19.90 -17.79 -24.65
C GLY A 699 -19.91 -19.14 -25.37
N GLN A 700 -19.04 -20.03 -24.91
CA GLN A 700 -18.90 -21.40 -25.42
C GLN A 700 -19.77 -22.41 -24.67
N PHE A 701 -20.32 -23.38 -25.40
CA PHE A 701 -21.17 -24.45 -24.89
C PHE A 701 -20.82 -25.78 -25.54
N GLU A 702 -21.22 -26.88 -24.92
CA GLU A 702 -21.16 -28.21 -25.52
C GLU A 702 -21.85 -28.22 -26.89
N TYR A 703 -21.26 -28.95 -27.86
CA TYR A 703 -21.71 -28.94 -29.25
C TYR A 703 -23.20 -29.26 -29.41
N GLU A 704 -23.73 -30.20 -28.64
CA GLU A 704 -25.14 -30.61 -28.72
C GLU A 704 -26.12 -29.57 -28.15
N ARG A 705 -25.63 -28.60 -27.38
CA ARG A 705 -26.48 -27.61 -26.72
C ARG A 705 -27.09 -26.65 -27.73
N ILE A 706 -28.35 -26.27 -27.50
CA ILE A 706 -29.16 -25.50 -28.46
C ILE A 706 -29.45 -24.08 -27.97
N CYS A 707 -29.51 -23.84 -26.65
CA CYS A 707 -29.84 -22.54 -26.09
C CYS A 707 -28.79 -22.04 -25.08
N CYS A 708 -28.57 -20.73 -25.08
CA CYS A 708 -27.69 -20.02 -24.16
C CYS A 708 -28.38 -19.79 -22.80
N TYR A 709 -27.77 -20.21 -21.69
CA TYR A 709 -28.26 -19.92 -20.34
C TYR A 709 -27.57 -18.72 -19.67
N LYS A 710 -26.54 -18.15 -20.32
CA LYS A 710 -25.85 -16.95 -19.84
C LYS A 710 -26.60 -15.67 -20.22
N CYS A 711 -27.46 -15.70 -21.22
CA CYS A 711 -28.26 -14.56 -21.66
C CYS A 711 -29.70 -14.69 -21.17
N GLU A 712 -30.27 -13.60 -20.66
CA GLU A 712 -31.66 -13.54 -20.21
C GLU A 712 -32.69 -13.93 -21.30
N THR A 713 -32.31 -13.81 -22.58
CA THR A 713 -33.16 -14.05 -23.74
C THR A 713 -33.12 -15.48 -24.30
N ASN A 714 -32.42 -16.44 -23.66
CA ASN A 714 -32.29 -17.83 -24.12
C ASN A 714 -31.96 -17.97 -25.63
N GLU A 715 -30.98 -17.18 -26.09
CA GLU A 715 -30.56 -17.14 -27.50
C GLU A 715 -30.20 -18.52 -28.05
N THR A 716 -30.60 -18.79 -29.30
CA THR A 716 -30.22 -20.01 -30.03
C THR A 716 -28.72 -20.00 -30.32
N LEU A 717 -28.06 -21.11 -30.01
CA LEU A 717 -26.64 -21.29 -30.25
C LEU A 717 -26.37 -21.68 -31.71
N VAL A 718 -25.24 -21.23 -32.24
CA VAL A 718 -24.74 -21.60 -33.56
C VAL A 718 -23.55 -22.55 -33.45
N ARG A 719 -23.42 -23.48 -34.40
CA ARG A 719 -22.37 -24.49 -34.45
C ARG A 719 -22.05 -24.85 -35.90
N SER A 720 -20.94 -25.53 -36.13
CA SER A 720 -20.65 -26.13 -37.44
C SER A 720 -21.68 -27.22 -37.76
N ASN A 721 -21.90 -27.49 -39.05
CA ASN A 721 -22.85 -28.53 -39.49
C ASN A 721 -22.32 -29.95 -39.19
N SER A 722 -21.00 -30.11 -39.26
CA SER A 722 -20.29 -31.34 -38.92
C SER A 722 -18.95 -31.03 -38.27
N LEU A 723 -18.23 -32.07 -37.84
CA LEU A 723 -16.86 -31.98 -37.33
C LEU A 723 -15.80 -32.09 -38.44
N GLN A 724 -16.20 -32.06 -39.71
CA GLN A 724 -15.25 -32.03 -40.83
C GLN A 724 -14.61 -30.64 -40.94
N THR A 725 -13.31 -30.61 -41.29
CA THR A 725 -12.50 -29.39 -41.35
C THR A 725 -13.12 -28.30 -42.22
N GLU A 726 -13.68 -28.66 -43.39
CA GLU A 726 -14.31 -27.70 -44.30
C GLU A 726 -15.53 -26.99 -43.69
N ASP A 727 -16.37 -27.72 -42.96
CA ASP A 727 -17.56 -27.17 -42.31
C ASP A 727 -17.20 -26.29 -41.12
N ILE A 728 -16.12 -26.63 -40.40
CA ILE A 728 -15.58 -25.82 -39.30
C ILE A 728 -15.04 -24.50 -39.85
N ILE A 729 -14.29 -24.52 -40.95
CA ILE A 729 -13.75 -23.30 -41.57
C ILE A 729 -14.91 -22.42 -42.06
N LYS A 730 -15.91 -22.98 -42.77
CA LYS A 730 -17.10 -22.22 -43.20
C LYS A 730 -17.85 -21.60 -42.02
N PHE A 731 -17.95 -22.34 -40.91
CA PHE A 731 -18.53 -21.81 -39.67
C PHE A 731 -17.72 -20.63 -39.13
N GLN A 732 -16.41 -20.78 -38.98
CA GLN A 732 -15.51 -19.71 -38.50
C GLN A 732 -15.55 -18.47 -39.42
N GLU A 733 -15.59 -18.65 -40.75
CA GLU A 733 -15.76 -17.55 -41.70
C GLU A 733 -17.10 -16.82 -41.55
N SER A 734 -18.18 -17.55 -41.22
CA SER A 734 -19.49 -16.95 -40.97
C SER A 734 -19.49 -16.11 -39.69
N ILE A 735 -18.77 -16.55 -38.66
CA ILE A 735 -18.57 -15.80 -37.42
C ILE A 735 -17.71 -14.56 -37.69
N ALA A 736 -16.60 -14.72 -38.43
CA ALA A 736 -15.70 -13.63 -38.78
C ALA A 736 -16.44 -12.48 -39.49
N ARG A 737 -17.32 -12.81 -40.44
CA ARG A 737 -18.14 -11.82 -41.15
C ARG A 737 -19.08 -11.05 -40.24
N LYS A 738 -19.70 -11.71 -39.26
CA LYS A 738 -20.58 -11.04 -38.28
C LYS A 738 -19.80 -10.11 -37.35
N ILE A 739 -18.62 -10.55 -36.92
CA ILE A 739 -17.75 -9.80 -36.01
C ILE A 739 -17.14 -8.57 -36.69
N GLN A 740 -16.91 -8.61 -38.02
CA GLN A 740 -16.27 -7.53 -38.76
C GLN A 740 -16.97 -6.17 -38.58
N ASP A 741 -18.29 -6.18 -38.41
CA ASP A 741 -19.09 -4.98 -38.19
C ASP A 741 -18.96 -4.44 -36.74
N GLU A 742 -18.55 -5.29 -35.78
CA GLU A 742 -18.32 -4.93 -34.38
C GLU A 742 -16.86 -4.49 -34.12
N TYR A 743 -15.88 -5.15 -34.75
CA TYR A 743 -14.46 -4.89 -34.56
C TYR A 743 -13.66 -5.26 -35.81
N VAL A 744 -12.81 -4.34 -36.27
CA VAL A 744 -11.97 -4.56 -37.46
C VAL A 744 -10.58 -5.03 -37.05
N LEU A 745 -10.28 -6.29 -37.35
CA LEU A 745 -8.92 -6.85 -37.31
C LEU A 745 -8.01 -6.21 -38.36
N THR A 746 -6.85 -5.74 -37.89
CA THR A 746 -5.76 -5.16 -38.70
C THR A 746 -4.46 -5.91 -38.39
N PRO A 747 -3.41 -5.80 -39.24
CA PRO A 747 -2.11 -6.40 -38.95
C PRO A 747 -1.58 -6.01 -37.57
N ASP A 748 -1.76 -4.75 -37.20
CA ASP A 748 -1.26 -4.19 -35.94
C ASP A 748 -1.96 -4.82 -34.72
N ASN A 749 -3.29 -4.88 -34.74
CA ASN A 749 -4.07 -5.43 -33.64
C ASN A 749 -3.85 -6.95 -33.51
N TYR A 750 -3.74 -7.65 -34.65
CA TYR A 750 -3.41 -9.07 -34.72
C TYR A 750 -2.09 -9.39 -34.01
N ILE A 751 -0.99 -8.69 -34.36
CA ILE A 751 0.33 -8.93 -33.76
C ILE A 751 0.31 -8.57 -32.27
N LYS A 752 -0.34 -7.46 -31.89
CA LYS A 752 -0.50 -7.09 -30.48
C LYS A 752 -1.19 -8.19 -29.67
N MET A 753 -2.29 -8.75 -30.19
CA MET A 753 -3.02 -9.85 -29.53
C MET A 753 -2.14 -11.09 -29.36
N LEU A 754 -1.37 -11.49 -30.38
CA LEU A 754 -0.44 -12.62 -30.28
C LEU A 754 0.65 -12.41 -29.24
N LEU A 755 1.22 -11.21 -29.16
CA LEU A 755 2.24 -10.88 -28.15
C LEU A 755 1.66 -10.82 -26.73
N ILE A 756 0.42 -10.34 -26.57
CA ILE A 756 -0.29 -10.36 -25.29
C ILE A 756 -0.54 -11.82 -24.87
N TYR A 757 -1.08 -12.64 -25.77
CA TYR A 757 -1.32 -14.06 -25.54
C TYR A 757 -0.04 -14.79 -25.10
N LEU A 758 1.07 -14.59 -25.82
CA LEU A 758 2.36 -15.19 -25.48
C LEU A 758 2.84 -14.79 -24.07
N ARG A 759 2.65 -13.53 -23.67
CA ARG A 759 2.99 -13.08 -22.31
C ARG A 759 2.12 -13.75 -21.25
N VAL A 760 0.81 -13.84 -21.48
CA VAL A 760 -0.13 -14.49 -20.56
C VAL A 760 0.17 -15.98 -20.42
N GLN A 761 0.37 -16.70 -21.53
CA GLN A 761 0.76 -18.12 -21.50
C GLN A 761 2.10 -18.34 -20.79
N SER A 762 2.99 -17.36 -20.81
CA SER A 762 4.28 -17.42 -20.12
C SER A 762 4.20 -16.99 -18.65
N GLY A 763 3.00 -16.76 -18.12
CA GLY A 763 2.79 -16.32 -16.73
C GLY A 763 3.35 -14.93 -16.45
N LEU A 764 3.50 -14.09 -17.49
CA LEU A 764 4.11 -12.77 -17.37
C LEU A 764 3.06 -11.69 -17.13
N PRO A 765 3.32 -10.72 -16.23
CA PRO A 765 2.48 -9.53 -16.12
C PRO A 765 2.41 -8.76 -17.45
N VAL A 766 1.20 -8.36 -17.83
CA VAL A 766 0.95 -7.56 -19.03
C VAL A 766 0.48 -6.17 -18.61
N LEU A 767 1.31 -5.16 -18.86
CA LEU A 767 0.97 -3.75 -18.71
C LEU A 767 0.92 -3.10 -20.10
N ILE A 768 -0.22 -2.54 -20.47
CA ILE A 768 -0.42 -1.86 -21.77
C ILE A 768 -0.63 -0.37 -21.51
N MET A 769 0.33 0.45 -21.97
CA MET A 769 0.28 1.90 -21.85
C MET A 769 -0.06 2.54 -23.20
N GLY A 770 -0.95 3.54 -23.19
CA GLY A 770 -1.32 4.32 -24.38
C GLY A 770 -2.41 5.33 -24.07
N GLU A 771 -2.60 6.32 -24.95
CA GLU A 771 -3.60 7.40 -24.79
C GLU A 771 -5.04 6.90 -24.70
N THR A 772 -5.95 7.71 -24.18
CA THR A 772 -7.39 7.42 -24.22
C THR A 772 -7.87 7.34 -25.67
N GLY A 773 -8.80 6.43 -25.97
CA GLY A 773 -9.33 6.26 -27.33
C GLY A 773 -8.50 5.37 -28.27
N CYS A 774 -7.27 4.95 -27.93
CA CYS A 774 -6.46 4.09 -28.81
C CYS A 774 -6.87 2.60 -28.86
N GLY A 775 -8.05 2.24 -28.34
CA GLY A 775 -8.62 0.90 -28.49
C GLY A 775 -8.08 -0.21 -27.58
N LYS A 776 -7.30 0.10 -26.53
CA LYS A 776 -6.73 -0.90 -25.60
C LYS A 776 -7.78 -1.86 -25.03
N THR A 777 -8.85 -1.30 -24.44
CA THR A 777 -9.92 -2.09 -23.81
C THR A 777 -10.65 -2.95 -24.84
N ALA A 778 -10.97 -2.40 -26.01
CA ALA A 778 -11.64 -3.12 -27.07
C ALA A 778 -10.78 -4.28 -27.62
N LEU A 779 -9.46 -4.07 -27.75
CA LEU A 779 -8.52 -5.12 -28.17
C LEU A 779 -8.50 -6.29 -27.18
N ILE A 780 -8.43 -6.00 -25.88
CA ILE A 780 -8.43 -7.05 -24.84
C ILE A 780 -9.79 -7.76 -24.77
N GLN A 781 -10.90 -7.02 -24.77
CA GLN A 781 -12.24 -7.60 -24.77
C GLN A 781 -12.46 -8.51 -25.98
N PHE A 782 -11.99 -8.09 -27.16
CA PHE A 782 -12.05 -8.91 -28.36
C PHE A 782 -11.27 -10.22 -28.19
N LEU A 783 -10.01 -10.14 -27.74
CA LEU A 783 -9.16 -11.32 -27.54
C LEU A 783 -9.80 -12.30 -26.56
N CYS A 784 -10.27 -11.83 -25.40
CA CYS A 784 -10.92 -12.68 -24.39
C CYS A 784 -12.24 -13.27 -24.92
N GLN A 785 -13.18 -12.41 -25.33
CA GLN A 785 -14.56 -12.84 -25.61
C GLN A 785 -14.71 -13.57 -26.94
N LYS A 786 -13.97 -13.15 -27.96
CA LYS A 786 -14.18 -13.59 -29.34
C LYS A 786 -13.13 -14.57 -29.82
N ILE A 787 -11.99 -14.71 -29.13
CA ILE A 787 -10.92 -15.60 -29.58
C ILE A 787 -10.64 -16.70 -28.55
N LEU A 788 -10.42 -16.37 -27.28
CA LEU A 788 -10.01 -17.33 -26.26
C LEU A 788 -11.17 -18.17 -25.70
N ASP A 789 -10.84 -19.36 -25.20
CA ASP A 789 -11.81 -20.24 -24.52
C ASP A 789 -12.34 -19.53 -23.26
N ASP A 790 -13.61 -19.69 -22.92
CA ASP A 790 -14.22 -19.07 -21.71
C ASP A 790 -13.54 -19.53 -20.38
N GLU A 791 -12.72 -20.60 -20.41
CA GLU A 791 -11.90 -21.05 -19.26
C GLU A 791 -10.56 -20.29 -19.15
N MET A 792 -10.18 -19.57 -20.20
CA MET A 792 -9.00 -18.72 -20.28
C MET A 792 -9.32 -17.21 -20.21
N GLU A 793 -10.61 -16.84 -20.22
CA GLU A 793 -11.11 -15.49 -19.87
C GLU A 793 -10.96 -15.23 -18.37
#